data_AF-A0A839HIC5-F1
#
_entry.id   AF-A0A839HIC5-F1
#
_cell.length_a   1.000
_cell.length_b   1.000
_cell.length_c   1.000
_cell.angle_alpha   90.00
_cell.angle_beta   90.00
_cell.angle_gamma   90.00
#
_symmetry.space_group_name_H-M   'P 1'
#
loop_
_entity.id
_entity.type
_entity.pdbx_description
1 polymer ?
#
loop_
_entity_poly.entity_id
_entity_poly.type
_entity_poly.pdbx_seq_one_letter_code
_entity_poly.pdbx_strand_id
1 'polypeptide(L)'
;MAPDDPDHLARPRARAGFQLGPLRPGEAGFSRVLTGGQTGDRVGGWLWLALAGLGPGLTLQLASGRKAWPTLRLPLSAAAGGCWVFLAHRRDELRLTGPAEALQRLELQGVEAGEPPPDAELAPALHNLARLFAMGAVELREIDWTDDPRWPLRASGADPQIRFRRLPRGGVLRIALQLAREDEASQALPPPSVHGTRPGRGYAVETAVALHPLGPEHWAGQLARLEAGERWRLDPLDRPGRFRLDRLEAVCDPRHPPLPRLLRQLSDWLNAFRLERHADELQPVHDLLPLPGPAAPRFLATGDDPHFRLRAPLAAGWYMLELALDLPVARAQARIYLDTGAGEHEAGSHGLPLRSGQPAKRLLWLPARARLRLDPMTLPGAFALTRFHLKRVKPDFARDRMRRKLQAAPGRGGPAPAPLDPAWDEAALWAAYDRLFEPVAEDALHYADWIARVEQPALPSAEAQAAERAGWAWLPRFSIVTPTYNTPPELLQACIDSVRAQHYPHWELCLADDASPDPRVRALLQAAAAAEPRIRLVLRERNGHIVEASNSALARAGGDFVVLLDHDDTLAPQALQSVARALQARPQAQIVYSDEDKLDPQGQRCEPHFKPDFNPDLLYAQNYVSHLGVYRRSLVEAVGGFRPGFEGSQDHDLLLRCVARLQDPRDVLHVPEVLYHWRQVPGSTALRHDAKDYACEAGRRAVQAHHDALHPGVQVSIVGPGLYRSLWPLPAELPRVSLIVPTRDGLDVLRTCIESLVERTAYPNYEILVVDNGSVEPDTLAYLAALPQRLGERVRVLHDPQPFNYAALNNAAVAQARGSLIGLINNDVEVIGPDWLDEMVRHALRPEIGCVGAKLYYPDDTVQHAGVILGIGGVADHAHKNFPRAASGYFGRLRVAHNVSAVTAAVLLVRRAVYEQVGGLDAEHLAVAFNDVDFCLKVMQAGYRNLWTPQAELYHHESKTRGADTAPDKRARLEREARFMLDRWGPLLRRDPFYNPNLSLSRRDFSLRAADRLDNSPSS
;
A
#
# COMPACT_ATOMS: atom_id res chain seq x y z
N MET A 1 -43.44 -46.31 5.31
CA MET A 1 -43.31 -45.67 6.65
C MET A 1 -42.12 -44.73 6.59
N ALA A 2 -42.13 -43.67 7.40
CA ALA A 2 -41.35 -42.45 7.16
C ALA A 2 -39.83 -42.56 7.47
N PRO A 3 -38.99 -41.68 6.89
CA PRO A 3 -37.57 -41.51 7.21
C PRO A 3 -37.32 -40.37 8.21
N ASP A 4 -36.10 -40.31 8.77
CA ASP A 4 -35.35 -39.18 9.39
C ASP A 4 -34.05 -39.81 9.97
N ASP A 5 -32.86 -39.20 10.10
CA ASP A 5 -32.30 -37.88 9.73
C ASP A 5 -30.74 -38.03 9.70
N PRO A 6 -29.99 -37.59 8.67
CA PRO A 6 -28.54 -37.78 8.60
C PRO A 6 -27.74 -36.46 8.57
N ASP A 7 -27.32 -35.93 9.73
CA ASP A 7 -26.41 -34.77 9.75
C ASP A 7 -25.40 -34.81 10.91
N HIS A 8 -24.22 -35.39 10.66
CA HIS A 8 -23.13 -35.46 11.64
C HIS A 8 -21.73 -35.33 11.02
N LEU A 9 -21.44 -34.16 10.43
CA LEU A 9 -20.08 -33.71 10.13
C LEU A 9 -19.73 -32.44 10.92
N ALA A 10 -18.43 -32.25 11.18
CA ALA A 10 -17.94 -31.40 12.27
C ALA A 10 -18.20 -29.89 12.03
N ARG A 11 -18.89 -29.25 12.98
CA ARG A 11 -19.06 -27.78 12.99
C ARG A 11 -17.74 -27.08 13.34
N PRO A 12 -17.30 -26.04 12.58
CA PRO A 12 -16.15 -25.23 12.94
C PRO A 12 -16.42 -24.44 14.23
N ARG A 13 -15.34 -24.08 14.95
CA ARG A 13 -15.43 -23.22 16.16
C ARG A 13 -15.85 -21.80 15.77
N ALA A 14 -17.16 -21.55 15.67
CA ALA A 14 -17.72 -20.22 15.50
C ALA A 14 -17.28 -19.30 16.66
N ARG A 15 -16.66 -18.17 16.32
CA ARG A 15 -16.41 -17.07 17.28
C ARG A 15 -17.75 -16.51 17.75
N ALA A 16 -17.87 -16.15 19.02
CA ALA A 16 -19.12 -15.64 19.58
C ALA A 16 -19.50 -14.30 18.92
N GLY A 17 -20.52 -14.32 18.07
CA GLY A 17 -21.12 -13.17 17.42
C GLY A 17 -22.61 -13.40 17.24
N PHE A 18 -23.39 -12.32 17.33
CA PHE A 18 -24.83 -12.36 17.11
C PHE A 18 -25.13 -12.60 15.63
N GLN A 19 -26.06 -13.51 15.31
CA GLN A 19 -26.61 -13.69 13.96
C GLN A 19 -28.09 -13.27 13.94
N LEU A 20 -28.48 -12.56 12.89
CA LEU A 20 -29.87 -12.23 12.57
C LEU A 20 -30.37 -13.21 11.50
N GLY A 21 -31.58 -13.75 11.68
CA GLY A 21 -32.23 -14.61 10.70
C GLY A 21 -32.71 -13.85 9.46
N PRO A 22 -32.92 -14.53 8.32
CA PRO A 22 -33.35 -13.90 7.08
C PRO A 22 -34.80 -13.40 7.16
N LEU A 23 -35.03 -12.16 6.70
CA LEU A 23 -36.36 -11.56 6.53
C LEU A 23 -36.85 -11.76 5.09
N ARG A 24 -38.18 -11.81 4.91
CA ARG A 24 -38.79 -12.03 3.58
C ARG A 24 -38.77 -10.73 2.75
N PRO A 25 -38.69 -10.79 1.41
CA PRO A 25 -38.55 -9.59 0.58
C PRO A 25 -39.85 -8.78 0.57
N GLY A 26 -39.77 -7.48 0.90
CA GLY A 26 -40.90 -6.54 0.78
C GLY A 26 -40.89 -5.39 1.78
N GLU A 27 -40.16 -5.49 2.90
CA GLU A 27 -40.13 -4.46 3.96
C GLU A 27 -38.89 -3.56 3.84
N ALA A 28 -39.04 -2.29 4.25
CA ALA A 28 -38.01 -1.27 4.12
C ALA A 28 -36.72 -1.61 4.90
N GLY A 29 -35.57 -1.45 4.26
CA GLY A 29 -34.29 -1.95 4.76
C GLY A 29 -33.75 -1.23 6.00
N PHE A 30 -33.00 -1.97 6.82
CA PHE A 30 -32.33 -1.46 8.02
C PHE A 30 -31.24 -0.43 7.71
N SER A 31 -31.26 0.69 8.42
CA SER A 31 -30.12 1.61 8.54
C SER A 31 -29.09 1.11 9.59
N ARG A 32 -28.46 -0.03 9.27
CA ARG A 32 -27.14 -0.49 9.82
C ARG A 32 -27.13 -1.05 11.27
N VAL A 33 -26.64 -2.27 11.42
CA VAL A 33 -26.26 -2.87 12.72
C VAL A 33 -24.78 -2.54 13.02
N LEU A 34 -24.46 -2.15 14.26
CA LEU A 34 -23.10 -1.82 14.68
C LEU A 34 -22.63 -2.74 15.81
N THR A 35 -21.73 -3.67 15.49
CA THR A 35 -20.98 -4.48 16.47
C THR A 35 -19.62 -3.84 16.73
N GLY A 36 -19.24 -3.67 18.00
CA GLY A 36 -18.04 -2.92 18.38
C GLY A 36 -17.20 -3.60 19.46
N GLY A 37 -15.96 -3.95 19.10
CA GLY A 37 -14.77 -3.97 19.97
C GLY A 37 -14.76 -4.92 21.17
N GLN A 38 -13.88 -5.93 21.11
CA GLN A 38 -13.28 -6.48 22.33
C GLN A 38 -12.27 -5.47 22.89
N THR A 39 -12.37 -5.15 24.18
CA THR A 39 -11.23 -4.69 24.99
C THR A 39 -10.63 -5.89 25.72
N GLY A 40 -9.31 -5.83 25.97
CA GLY A 40 -8.54 -6.98 26.46
C GLY A 40 -9.07 -7.59 27.77
N ASP A 41 -8.97 -8.92 27.86
CA ASP A 41 -9.06 -9.73 29.08
C ASP A 41 -10.25 -9.50 30.03
N ARG A 42 -11.46 -9.42 29.47
CA ARG A 42 -12.68 -9.98 30.08
C ARG A 42 -13.77 -10.21 29.03
N VAL A 43 -14.31 -11.43 28.98
CA VAL A 43 -15.40 -11.79 28.04
C VAL A 43 -16.68 -11.00 28.36
N GLY A 44 -16.97 -10.01 27.53
CA GLY A 44 -18.21 -9.24 27.51
C GLY A 44 -18.26 -8.42 26.22
N GLY A 45 -19.40 -8.45 25.52
CA GLY A 45 -19.62 -7.71 24.28
C GLY A 45 -20.85 -6.84 24.40
N TRP A 46 -20.86 -5.72 23.66
CA TRP A 46 -21.93 -4.73 23.67
C TRP A 46 -22.63 -4.71 22.30
N LEU A 47 -23.95 -4.63 22.29
CA LEU A 47 -24.74 -4.47 21.07
C LEU A 47 -25.49 -3.13 21.12
N TRP A 48 -25.31 -2.31 20.09
CA TRP A 48 -26.05 -1.07 19.90
C TRP A 48 -27.16 -1.29 18.87
N LEU A 49 -28.41 -1.02 19.26
CA LEU A 49 -29.58 -1.05 18.38
C LEU A 49 -30.27 0.31 18.44
N ALA A 50 -30.18 1.06 17.34
CA ALA A 50 -30.97 2.26 17.10
C ALA A 50 -32.20 1.86 16.29
N LEU A 51 -33.39 1.94 16.89
CA LEU A 51 -34.65 1.54 16.25
C LEU A 51 -35.45 2.79 15.88
N ALA A 52 -35.27 3.24 14.64
CA ALA A 52 -35.98 4.40 14.08
C ALA A 52 -36.75 3.98 12.80
N GLY A 53 -37.99 4.45 12.67
CA GLY A 53 -38.80 4.27 11.45
C GLY A 53 -39.38 2.87 11.21
N LEU A 54 -39.40 1.98 12.22
CA LEU A 54 -39.95 0.63 12.07
C LEU A 54 -41.48 0.62 12.29
N GLY A 55 -42.19 -0.05 11.37
CA GLY A 55 -43.63 -0.30 11.51
C GLY A 55 -43.96 -1.29 12.64
N PRO A 56 -45.24 -1.36 13.07
CA PRO A 56 -45.67 -2.28 14.10
C PRO A 56 -45.51 -3.75 13.67
N GLY A 57 -44.98 -4.60 14.56
CA GLY A 57 -44.94 -6.07 14.37
C GLY A 57 -43.54 -6.73 14.45
N LEU A 58 -42.47 -5.96 14.59
CA LEU A 58 -41.11 -6.51 14.54
C LEU A 58 -40.79 -7.42 15.74
N THR A 59 -40.35 -8.67 15.47
CA THR A 59 -39.93 -9.64 16.49
C THR A 59 -38.42 -9.87 16.38
N LEU A 60 -37.69 -9.68 17.48
CA LEU A 60 -36.23 -9.88 17.55
C LEU A 60 -35.90 -11.17 18.29
N GLN A 61 -35.35 -12.16 17.57
CA GLN A 61 -34.75 -13.35 18.16
C GLN A 61 -33.23 -13.19 18.23
N LEU A 62 -32.69 -13.28 19.45
CA LEU A 62 -31.26 -13.26 19.72
C LEU A 62 -30.78 -14.69 20.00
N ALA A 63 -30.03 -15.26 19.06
CA ALA A 63 -29.39 -16.56 19.22
C ALA A 63 -27.90 -16.40 19.54
N SER A 64 -27.44 -17.08 20.59
CA SER A 64 -26.02 -17.30 20.88
C SER A 64 -25.75 -18.79 20.73
N GLY A 65 -24.64 -19.17 20.08
CA GLY A 65 -24.37 -20.52 19.56
C GLY A 65 -24.26 -21.68 20.57
N ARG A 66 -24.71 -21.51 21.82
CA ARG A 66 -24.81 -22.56 22.86
C ARG A 66 -26.11 -22.54 23.68
N LYS A 67 -27.01 -21.56 23.52
CA LYS A 67 -28.32 -21.54 24.17
C LYS A 67 -29.29 -20.62 23.40
N ALA A 68 -30.52 -21.08 23.19
CA ALA A 68 -31.60 -20.21 22.76
C ALA A 68 -32.02 -19.31 23.94
N TRP A 69 -31.99 -17.99 23.75
CA TRP A 69 -32.44 -17.01 24.73
C TRP A 69 -33.94 -16.70 24.49
N PRO A 70 -34.69 -16.21 25.51
CA PRO A 70 -36.09 -15.88 25.33
C PRO A 70 -36.31 -14.87 24.17
N THR A 71 -37.37 -15.10 23.39
CA THR A 71 -37.72 -14.23 22.26
C THR A 71 -38.20 -12.87 22.77
N LEU A 72 -37.54 -11.79 22.35
CA LEU A 72 -37.89 -10.44 22.78
C LEU A 72 -38.89 -9.84 21.77
N ARG A 73 -40.15 -9.70 22.18
CA ARG A 73 -41.20 -9.05 21.38
C ARG A 73 -41.28 -7.58 21.76
N LEU A 74 -41.22 -6.70 20.75
CA LEU A 74 -41.33 -5.25 20.93
C LEU A 74 -42.70 -4.78 20.40
N PRO A 75 -43.70 -4.56 21.26
CA PRO A 75 -44.98 -3.99 20.84
C PRO A 75 -44.84 -2.48 20.59
N LEU A 76 -44.29 -2.11 19.42
CA LEU A 76 -44.26 -0.73 18.95
C LEU A 76 -45.67 -0.29 18.48
N SER A 77 -46.53 0.07 19.44
CA SER A 77 -47.75 0.82 19.15
C SER A 77 -47.38 2.24 18.72
N ALA A 78 -47.90 2.69 17.58
CA ALA A 78 -47.48 3.91 16.89
C ALA A 78 -47.39 5.16 17.80
N ALA A 79 -46.16 5.62 18.04
CA ALA A 79 -45.84 6.96 18.51
C ALA A 79 -44.45 7.34 17.95
N ALA A 80 -44.34 8.53 17.36
CA ALA A 80 -43.11 8.98 16.71
C ALA A 80 -42.07 9.45 17.74
N GLY A 81 -41.21 8.54 18.19
CA GLY A 81 -40.09 8.84 19.07
C GLY A 81 -39.13 7.65 19.14
N GLY A 82 -37.88 7.83 18.70
CA GLY A 82 -36.90 6.74 18.65
C GLY A 82 -36.56 6.20 20.04
N CYS A 83 -36.74 4.88 20.22
CA CYS A 83 -36.34 4.19 21.44
C CYS A 83 -34.90 3.68 21.34
N TRP A 84 -34.18 3.76 22.46
CA TRP A 84 -32.80 3.28 22.60
C TRP A 84 -32.76 2.27 23.75
N VAL A 85 -32.12 1.13 23.51
CA VAL A 85 -32.01 0.03 24.49
C VAL A 85 -30.57 -0.46 24.51
N PHE A 86 -29.95 -0.44 25.68
CA PHE A 86 -28.61 -1.01 25.88
C PHE A 86 -28.70 -2.49 26.22
N LEU A 87 -27.91 -3.31 25.54
CA LEU A 87 -27.78 -4.74 25.77
C LEU A 87 -26.33 -5.08 26.16
N ALA A 88 -26.16 -5.48 27.42
CA ALA A 88 -24.90 -6.00 27.95
C ALA A 88 -25.06 -7.48 28.30
N HIS A 89 -24.11 -8.32 27.90
CA HIS A 89 -24.05 -9.73 28.32
C HIS A 89 -22.74 -10.01 29.06
N ARG A 90 -22.86 -10.55 30.28
CA ARG A 90 -21.72 -10.97 31.11
C ARG A 90 -22.09 -12.26 31.83
N ARG A 91 -21.40 -13.36 31.51
CA ARG A 91 -21.52 -14.68 32.17
C ARG A 91 -22.97 -15.07 32.53
N ASP A 92 -23.78 -15.29 31.50
CA ASP A 92 -25.17 -15.75 31.57
C ASP A 92 -26.21 -14.76 32.13
N GLU A 93 -25.81 -13.52 32.42
CA GLU A 93 -26.73 -12.43 32.76
C GLU A 93 -26.87 -11.43 31.60
N LEU A 94 -28.11 -11.05 31.29
CA LEU A 94 -28.47 -10.00 30.32
C LEU A 94 -28.96 -8.78 31.11
N ARG A 95 -28.50 -7.57 30.78
CA ARG A 95 -29.01 -6.33 31.40
C ARG A 95 -29.50 -5.34 30.35
N LEU A 96 -30.62 -4.69 30.68
CA LEU A 96 -31.33 -3.71 29.85
C LEU A 96 -31.35 -2.35 30.54
N THR A 97 -31.06 -1.27 29.81
CA THR A 97 -31.05 0.09 30.35
C THR A 97 -31.63 1.07 29.33
N GLY A 98 -32.46 2.01 29.81
CA GLY A 98 -33.22 2.98 29.01
C GLY A 98 -34.18 3.79 29.89
N PRO A 99 -34.99 4.70 29.29
CA PRO A 99 -35.99 5.48 30.04
C PRO A 99 -37.02 4.57 30.73
N ALA A 100 -37.44 4.92 31.95
CA ALA A 100 -38.34 4.08 32.75
C ALA A 100 -39.65 3.74 32.04
N GLU A 101 -40.25 4.70 31.34
CA GLU A 101 -41.47 4.54 30.54
C GLU A 101 -41.32 3.58 29.35
N ALA A 102 -40.11 3.50 28.78
CA ALA A 102 -39.79 2.56 27.70
C ALA A 102 -39.54 1.15 28.24
N LEU A 103 -38.84 1.04 29.38
CA LEU A 103 -38.60 -0.24 30.05
C LEU A 103 -39.88 -0.86 30.63
N GLN A 104 -40.80 -0.04 31.17
CA GLN A 104 -42.09 -0.50 31.71
C GLN A 104 -43.06 -1.04 30.66
N ARG A 105 -42.85 -0.75 29.36
CA ARG A 105 -43.66 -1.25 28.25
C ARG A 105 -43.08 -2.50 27.58
N LEU A 106 -41.97 -3.03 28.08
CA LEU A 106 -41.39 -4.29 27.64
C LEU A 106 -41.90 -5.44 28.52
N GLU A 107 -42.59 -6.42 27.93
CA GLU A 107 -42.83 -7.70 28.60
C GLU A 107 -41.53 -8.51 28.63
N LEU A 108 -40.77 -8.35 29.71
CA LEU A 108 -39.49 -9.03 29.95
C LEU A 108 -39.68 -10.19 30.92
N GLN A 109 -39.62 -11.44 30.42
CA GLN A 109 -39.47 -12.60 31.29
C GLN A 109 -37.99 -12.85 31.61
N GLY A 110 -37.62 -12.63 32.87
CA GLY A 110 -36.34 -13.08 33.43
C GLY A 110 -35.12 -12.17 33.23
N VAL A 111 -35.30 -10.84 33.24
CA VAL A 111 -34.18 -9.86 33.17
C VAL A 111 -34.34 -8.80 34.25
N GLU A 112 -33.30 -8.57 35.05
CA GLU A 112 -33.27 -7.48 36.05
C GLU A 112 -32.76 -6.16 35.44
N ALA A 113 -33.36 -5.05 35.86
CA ALA A 113 -32.91 -3.70 35.52
C ALA A 113 -31.79 -3.26 36.48
N GLY A 114 -30.77 -2.56 35.97
CA GLY A 114 -29.63 -2.09 36.77
C GLY A 114 -29.18 -0.68 36.40
N GLU A 115 -28.53 -0.01 37.35
CA GLU A 115 -28.06 1.38 37.20
C GLU A 115 -26.87 1.54 36.22
N PRO A 116 -26.74 2.71 35.57
CA PRO A 116 -25.67 2.98 34.62
C PRO A 116 -24.28 3.17 35.27
N PRO A 117 -23.17 2.84 34.58
CA PRO A 117 -21.82 2.98 35.13
C PRO A 117 -21.34 4.45 35.22
N PRO A 118 -20.38 4.78 36.12
CA PRO A 118 -20.15 6.18 36.51
C PRO A 118 -19.34 7.04 35.52
N ASP A 119 -18.50 6.45 34.67
CA ASP A 119 -17.59 7.18 33.78
C ASP A 119 -18.25 7.54 32.43
N ALA A 120 -19.18 8.49 32.47
CA ALA A 120 -19.85 9.01 31.28
C ALA A 120 -20.01 10.55 31.32
N GLU A 121 -18.99 11.29 30.86
CA GLU A 121 -18.96 12.77 30.77
C GLU A 121 -20.10 13.39 29.93
N LEU A 122 -20.93 12.57 29.26
CA LEU A 122 -22.09 13.00 28.45
C LEU A 122 -23.46 12.80 29.12
N ALA A 123 -23.56 12.07 30.24
CA ALA A 123 -24.84 11.70 30.82
C ALA A 123 -25.75 12.89 31.21
N PRO A 124 -25.25 13.99 31.83
CA PRO A 124 -26.11 15.11 32.24
C PRO A 124 -26.66 15.92 31.04
N ALA A 125 -25.89 16.05 29.96
CA ALA A 125 -26.30 16.79 28.76
C ALA A 125 -27.43 16.06 28.02
N LEU A 126 -27.30 14.74 27.88
CA LEU A 126 -28.32 13.89 27.27
C LEU A 126 -29.61 13.82 28.10
N HIS A 127 -29.49 13.81 29.44
CA HIS A 127 -30.65 13.84 30.35
C HIS A 127 -31.49 15.12 30.22
N ASN A 128 -30.84 16.28 30.04
CA ASN A 128 -31.54 17.56 29.86
C ASN A 128 -32.17 17.70 28.46
N LEU A 129 -31.51 17.20 27.41
CA LEU A 129 -32.08 17.09 26.07
C LEU A 129 -33.37 16.24 26.07
N ALA A 130 -33.35 15.07 26.73
CA ALA A 130 -34.53 14.21 26.84
C ALA A 130 -35.71 14.89 27.56
N ARG A 131 -35.46 15.71 28.59
CA ARG A 131 -36.50 16.46 29.30
C ARG A 131 -37.13 17.58 28.46
N LEU A 132 -36.38 18.22 27.56
CA LEU A 132 -36.93 19.22 26.64
C LEU A 132 -37.92 18.58 25.65
N PHE A 133 -37.57 17.45 25.05
CA PHE A 133 -38.50 16.70 24.19
C PHE A 133 -39.75 16.24 24.94
N ALA A 134 -39.61 15.75 26.19
CA ALA A 134 -40.74 15.30 27.01
C ALA A 134 -41.72 16.43 27.40
N MET A 135 -41.30 17.69 27.36
CA MET A 135 -42.14 18.88 27.60
C MET A 135 -42.81 19.41 26.31
N GLY A 136 -42.86 18.62 25.24
CA GLY A 136 -43.47 18.98 23.97
C GLY A 136 -42.61 19.88 23.06
N ALA A 137 -41.34 20.11 23.39
CA ALA A 137 -40.45 20.96 22.59
C ALA A 137 -39.78 20.19 21.41
N VAL A 138 -40.58 19.96 20.36
CA VAL A 138 -40.33 20.27 18.93
C VAL A 138 -39.00 19.86 18.25
N GLU A 139 -39.13 19.45 16.98
CA GLU A 139 -38.09 19.03 16.01
C GLU A 139 -36.70 19.70 16.16
N LEU A 140 -35.73 18.89 16.58
CA LEU A 140 -34.31 19.23 16.66
C LEU A 140 -33.66 19.17 15.26
N ARG A 141 -33.04 20.27 14.81
CA ARG A 141 -32.46 20.37 13.46
C ARG A 141 -30.93 20.43 13.36
N GLU A 142 -30.22 20.84 14.42
CA GLU A 142 -28.75 20.96 14.38
C GLU A 142 -28.17 20.78 15.80
N ILE A 143 -27.14 19.92 15.94
CA ILE A 143 -26.29 19.76 17.13
C ILE A 143 -24.84 19.91 16.68
N ASP A 144 -24.13 20.88 17.25
CA ASP A 144 -22.72 21.15 16.96
C ASP A 144 -21.86 21.03 18.21
N TRP A 145 -20.62 20.58 18.05
CA TRP A 145 -19.56 20.64 19.05
C TRP A 145 -18.36 21.38 18.46
N THR A 146 -17.81 22.37 19.17
CA THR A 146 -16.80 23.28 18.61
C THR A 146 -15.81 23.82 19.64
N ASP A 147 -14.53 23.86 19.22
CA ASP A 147 -13.41 24.45 19.94
C ASP A 147 -13.03 25.82 19.31
N ASP A 148 -13.87 26.84 19.56
CA ASP A 148 -13.58 28.28 19.34
C ASP A 148 -13.51 28.81 17.87
N PRO A 149 -13.22 30.10 17.62
CA PRO A 149 -14.20 31.18 17.44
C PRO A 149 -14.59 31.44 15.97
N ARG A 150 -14.22 30.56 15.04
CA ARG A 150 -14.27 30.84 13.58
C ARG A 150 -15.00 29.78 12.73
N TRP A 151 -15.50 28.72 13.36
CA TRP A 151 -16.49 27.74 12.85
C TRP A 151 -17.64 28.30 11.99
N PRO A 152 -17.75 27.91 10.71
CA PRO A 152 -19.00 27.29 10.27
C PRO A 152 -18.74 25.91 9.67
N LEU A 153 -19.00 24.85 10.45
CA LEU A 153 -19.21 23.50 9.93
C LEU A 153 -20.69 23.20 10.17
N ARG A 154 -21.45 22.94 9.11
CA ARG A 154 -22.87 22.59 9.20
C ARG A 154 -23.06 21.16 8.77
N ALA A 155 -23.74 20.37 9.59
CA ALA A 155 -24.25 19.06 9.24
C ALA A 155 -25.76 19.13 9.03
N SER A 156 -26.20 19.53 7.82
CA SER A 156 -27.62 19.49 7.46
C SER A 156 -27.97 18.15 6.81
N GLY A 157 -28.56 17.23 7.56
CA GLY A 157 -29.02 15.94 7.05
C GLY A 157 -29.77 15.14 8.11
N ALA A 158 -30.88 14.49 7.73
CA ALA A 158 -31.73 13.71 8.63
C ALA A 158 -31.16 12.29 8.85
N ASP A 159 -30.07 12.17 9.61
CA ASP A 159 -29.50 10.88 10.04
C ASP A 159 -28.88 10.99 11.45
N PRO A 160 -29.40 10.27 12.47
CA PRO A 160 -29.00 10.45 13.87
C PRO A 160 -27.75 9.64 14.31
N GLN A 161 -26.82 9.29 13.40
CA GLN A 161 -25.59 8.56 13.75
C GLN A 161 -24.40 9.45 14.14
N ILE A 162 -24.54 10.23 15.22
CA ILE A 162 -23.42 10.96 15.83
C ILE A 162 -22.47 9.96 16.54
N ARG A 163 -21.20 9.92 16.14
CA ARG A 163 -20.14 9.14 16.82
C ARG A 163 -19.03 10.04 17.35
N PHE A 164 -18.82 10.03 18.66
CA PHE A 164 -17.59 10.55 19.28
C PHE A 164 -16.69 9.38 19.71
N ARG A 165 -15.41 9.38 19.30
CA ARG A 165 -14.44 8.35 19.72
C ARG A 165 -13.57 8.75 20.92
N ARG A 166 -13.55 10.04 21.27
CA ARG A 166 -13.05 10.67 22.51
C ARG A 166 -13.49 12.13 22.47
N LEU A 167 -13.85 12.72 23.62
CA LEU A 167 -14.01 14.17 23.75
C LEU A 167 -12.67 14.79 24.20
N PRO A 168 -12.16 15.82 23.49
CA PRO A 168 -11.11 16.68 24.03
C PRO A 168 -11.63 17.50 25.21
N ARG A 169 -10.78 17.72 26.22
CA ARG A 169 -11.10 18.65 27.32
C ARG A 169 -11.04 20.09 26.81
N GLY A 170 -12.20 20.75 26.67
CA GLY A 170 -12.28 22.19 26.39
C GLY A 170 -13.44 22.67 25.51
N GLY A 171 -14.13 21.78 24.81
CA GLY A 171 -15.09 22.17 23.77
C GLY A 171 -16.49 22.58 24.23
N VAL A 172 -17.15 23.40 23.40
CA VAL A 172 -18.50 23.94 23.64
C VAL A 172 -19.54 23.20 22.80
N LEU A 173 -20.59 22.69 23.44
CA LEU A 173 -21.75 22.07 22.80
C LEU A 173 -22.83 23.12 22.49
N ARG A 174 -23.31 23.18 21.25
CA ARG A 174 -24.38 24.08 20.80
C ARG A 174 -25.54 23.30 20.20
N ILE A 175 -26.76 23.76 20.47
CA ILE A 175 -28.00 23.13 20.00
C ILE A 175 -28.92 24.22 19.44
N ALA A 176 -29.42 24.01 18.23
CA ALA A 176 -30.41 24.89 17.61
C ALA A 176 -31.80 24.25 17.65
N LEU A 177 -32.72 24.91 18.34
CA LEU A 177 -34.12 24.49 18.50
C LEU A 177 -35.04 25.48 17.76
N GLN A 178 -36.09 24.95 17.15
CA GLN A 178 -37.22 25.74 16.66
C GLN A 178 -38.46 25.26 17.41
N LEU A 179 -39.35 26.17 17.84
CA LEU A 179 -40.58 25.82 18.55
C LEU A 179 -41.80 25.95 17.62
N ALA A 180 -42.62 24.90 17.61
CA ALA A 180 -43.97 24.83 17.04
C ALA A 180 -44.97 24.77 18.20
N ARG A 181 -46.16 25.32 17.98
CA ARG A 181 -47.31 25.16 18.88
C ARG A 181 -48.35 24.27 18.19
N GLU A 182 -48.96 23.40 18.98
CA GLU A 182 -50.32 22.96 18.73
C GLU A 182 -51.24 24.12 19.12
N ASP A 183 -52.15 24.50 18.22
CA ASP A 183 -53.16 25.51 18.52
C ASP A 183 -54.35 24.89 19.28
N GLU A 184 -54.79 25.63 20.30
CA GLU A 184 -56.09 25.52 21.01
C GLU A 184 -56.41 24.26 21.84
N ALA A 185 -55.84 24.19 23.06
CA ALA A 185 -56.57 23.67 24.24
C ALA A 185 -56.17 24.33 25.58
N SER A 186 -56.92 25.39 25.94
CA SER A 186 -57.27 25.82 27.31
C SER A 186 -56.22 26.06 28.43
N GLN A 187 -56.02 27.35 28.70
CA GLN A 187 -56.35 28.05 29.97
C GLN A 187 -55.42 28.06 31.21
N ALA A 188 -55.31 29.29 31.75
CA ALA A 188 -55.13 29.72 33.14
C ALA A 188 -53.74 29.59 33.81
N LEU A 189 -53.27 30.52 34.68
CA LEU A 189 -53.58 31.94 35.04
C LEU A 189 -52.31 32.49 35.82
N PRO A 190 -52.19 33.77 36.27
CA PRO A 190 -50.97 34.53 35.94
C PRO A 190 -50.25 35.16 37.19
N PRO A 191 -49.65 36.38 37.21
CA PRO A 191 -48.39 36.64 37.95
C PRO A 191 -48.57 37.48 39.25
N PRO A 192 -47.50 37.77 40.01
CA PRO A 192 -46.94 39.15 40.09
C PRO A 192 -45.40 39.19 40.43
N SER A 193 -44.65 40.30 40.56
CA SER A 193 -44.73 41.73 40.16
C SER A 193 -43.31 42.37 40.22
N VAL A 194 -43.15 43.65 39.86
CA VAL A 194 -41.89 44.32 39.45
C VAL A 194 -41.57 45.62 40.22
N HIS A 195 -40.27 45.95 40.39
CA HIS A 195 -39.60 47.27 40.33
C HIS A 195 -38.10 47.01 39.97
N GLY A 196 -37.19 47.92 39.55
CA GLY A 196 -37.15 49.35 39.17
C GLY A 196 -35.67 49.86 39.28
N THR A 197 -35.09 50.84 38.54
CA THR A 197 -35.57 51.77 37.49
C THR A 197 -34.49 52.00 36.37
N ARG A 198 -34.08 53.24 36.03
CA ARG A 198 -33.29 53.73 34.84
C ARG A 198 -32.66 55.14 35.12
N PRO A 199 -31.95 55.93 34.23
CA PRO A 199 -31.74 55.83 32.76
C PRO A 199 -30.40 56.33 32.08
N GLY A 200 -30.25 56.02 30.77
CA GLY A 200 -29.54 56.84 29.73
C GLY A 200 -28.18 56.31 29.21
N ARG A 201 -27.85 56.24 27.90
CA ARG A 201 -28.54 56.56 26.62
C ARG A 201 -28.32 55.43 25.57
N GLY A 202 -29.32 55.17 24.73
CA GLY A 202 -29.15 54.76 23.31
C GLY A 202 -28.59 53.37 22.98
N TYR A 203 -29.33 52.29 23.28
CA TYR A 203 -29.01 50.91 22.88
C TYR A 203 -29.99 50.37 21.84
N ALA A 204 -29.51 49.58 20.88
CA ALA A 204 -30.33 48.60 20.14
C ALA A 204 -30.27 47.25 20.88
N VAL A 205 -31.35 46.47 20.85
CA VAL A 205 -31.71 45.56 21.95
C VAL A 205 -31.30 44.11 21.71
N GLU A 206 -30.29 43.63 22.42
CA GLU A 206 -30.13 42.18 22.66
C GLU A 206 -31.06 41.72 23.80
N THR A 207 -31.97 40.79 23.49
CA THR A 207 -32.82 40.14 24.50
C THR A 207 -32.23 38.79 24.87
N ALA A 208 -31.35 38.77 25.88
CA ALA A 208 -30.73 37.54 26.39
C ALA A 208 -31.51 36.99 27.60
N VAL A 209 -31.78 35.68 27.62
CA VAL A 209 -32.40 34.98 28.75
C VAL A 209 -31.43 33.95 29.32
N ALA A 210 -31.08 34.11 30.60
CA ALA A 210 -30.19 33.18 31.30
C ALA A 210 -31.01 32.05 31.94
N LEU A 211 -30.71 30.83 31.52
CA LEU A 211 -31.41 29.61 31.92
C LEU A 211 -30.62 28.88 33.03
N HIS A 212 -31.31 28.39 34.05
CA HIS A 212 -30.71 27.87 35.29
C HIS A 212 -31.24 26.47 35.63
N PRO A 213 -30.44 25.59 36.28
CA PRO A 213 -30.78 24.18 36.47
C PRO A 213 -31.75 23.97 37.64
N LEU A 214 -32.92 24.60 37.54
CA LEU A 214 -34.02 24.55 38.51
C LEU A 214 -35.20 23.73 37.96
N GLY A 215 -36.21 23.46 38.79
CA GLY A 215 -37.35 22.59 38.45
C GLY A 215 -38.24 23.13 37.31
N PRO A 216 -39.13 22.28 36.74
CA PRO A 216 -39.88 22.57 35.52
C PRO A 216 -40.65 23.91 35.53
N GLU A 217 -41.23 24.26 36.68
CA GLU A 217 -41.94 25.53 36.95
C GLU A 217 -41.14 26.76 36.49
N HIS A 218 -39.82 26.75 36.72
CA HIS A 218 -38.94 27.89 36.47
C HIS A 218 -38.66 28.09 34.97
N TRP A 219 -38.64 26.99 34.22
CA TRP A 219 -38.41 27.00 32.78
C TRP A 219 -39.64 27.44 32.00
N ALA A 220 -40.84 27.03 32.43
CA ALA A 220 -42.09 27.47 31.82
C ALA A 220 -42.19 29.00 31.73
N GLY A 221 -41.87 29.71 32.82
CA GLY A 221 -41.87 31.19 32.85
C GLY A 221 -40.76 31.88 32.05
N GLN A 222 -39.67 31.18 31.72
CA GLN A 222 -38.58 31.69 30.88
C GLN A 222 -38.83 31.41 29.39
N LEU A 223 -39.34 30.21 29.05
CA LEU A 223 -39.67 29.79 27.69
C LEU A 223 -40.96 30.44 27.16
N ALA A 224 -41.95 30.73 28.01
CA ALA A 224 -43.17 31.43 27.62
C ALA A 224 -42.96 32.88 27.14
N ARG A 225 -41.74 33.43 27.29
CA ARG A 225 -41.32 34.74 26.77
C ARG A 225 -40.76 34.68 25.35
N LEU A 226 -40.62 33.49 24.78
CA LEU A 226 -40.11 33.28 23.42
C LEU A 226 -41.30 33.20 22.46
N GLU A 227 -41.24 33.96 21.36
CA GLU A 227 -42.32 33.99 20.36
C GLU A 227 -42.16 32.83 19.36
N ALA A 228 -43.29 32.29 18.91
CA ALA A 228 -43.31 31.11 18.03
C ALA A 228 -42.80 31.44 16.62
N GLY A 229 -42.10 30.49 16.00
CA GLY A 229 -41.55 30.64 14.64
C GLY A 229 -40.14 31.25 14.54
N GLU A 230 -39.58 31.74 15.64
CA GLU A 230 -38.25 32.36 15.68
C GLU A 230 -37.11 31.36 15.89
N ARG A 231 -35.89 31.80 15.56
CA ARG A 231 -34.65 31.04 15.78
C ARG A 231 -33.88 31.60 16.97
N TRP A 232 -33.34 30.71 17.78
CA TRP A 232 -32.63 31.04 19.01
C TRP A 232 -31.33 30.23 19.12
N ARG A 233 -30.28 30.84 19.67
CA ARG A 233 -28.98 30.20 19.94
C ARG A 233 -28.86 29.92 21.43
N LEU A 234 -28.57 28.67 21.81
CA LEU A 234 -28.24 28.31 23.19
C LEU A 234 -26.72 28.10 23.34
N ASP A 235 -26.08 28.94 24.15
CA ASP A 235 -24.66 28.86 24.51
C ASP A 235 -24.51 28.37 25.97
N PRO A 236 -23.66 27.37 26.26
CA PRO A 236 -23.20 27.09 27.63
C PRO A 236 -22.44 28.27 28.23
N LEU A 237 -22.58 28.48 29.54
CA LEU A 237 -21.74 29.41 30.30
C LEU A 237 -20.72 28.62 31.15
N ASP A 238 -19.70 29.30 31.67
CA ASP A 238 -18.51 28.74 32.34
C ASP A 238 -18.77 27.92 33.63
N ARG A 239 -20.02 27.59 33.94
CA ARG A 239 -20.41 26.77 35.11
C ARG A 239 -21.42 25.69 34.68
N PRO A 240 -21.22 24.42 35.10
CA PRO A 240 -22.11 23.31 34.76
C PRO A 240 -23.59 23.62 35.01
N GLY A 241 -24.43 23.34 34.01
CA GLY A 241 -25.88 23.50 34.11
C GLY A 241 -26.43 24.91 33.89
N ARG A 242 -25.59 25.92 33.57
CA ARG A 242 -26.06 27.27 33.19
C ARG A 242 -25.86 27.53 31.70
N PHE A 243 -26.85 28.14 31.07
CA PHE A 243 -26.88 28.42 29.64
C PHE A 243 -27.45 29.82 29.36
N ARG A 244 -27.01 30.45 28.28
CA ARG A 244 -27.55 31.72 27.75
C ARG A 244 -28.31 31.42 26.46
N LEU A 245 -29.52 31.95 26.33
CA LEU A 245 -30.31 31.90 25.12
C LEU A 245 -30.38 33.29 24.47
N ASP A 246 -29.94 33.38 23.21
CA ASP A 246 -29.87 34.62 22.42
C ASP A 246 -30.79 34.53 21.19
N ARG A 247 -31.58 35.59 20.90
CA ARG A 247 -32.47 35.66 19.71
C ARG A 247 -31.63 35.82 18.44
N LEU A 248 -31.81 34.95 17.45
CA LEU A 248 -31.19 35.12 16.13
C LEU A 248 -32.10 35.98 15.26
N GLU A 249 -31.84 37.29 15.22
CA GLU A 249 -32.63 38.24 14.43
C GLU A 249 -32.73 37.83 12.95
N ALA A 250 -33.96 37.64 12.48
CA ALA A 250 -34.23 37.28 11.10
C ALA A 250 -34.30 38.55 10.22
N VAL A 251 -33.22 38.86 9.51
CA VAL A 251 -33.23 39.87 8.44
C VAL A 251 -32.98 39.22 7.07
N CYS A 252 -34.08 38.79 6.46
CA CYS A 252 -34.22 38.65 5.01
C CYS A 252 -35.69 38.92 4.64
N ASP A 253 -36.04 40.19 4.41
CA ASP A 253 -37.19 40.52 3.56
C ASP A 253 -36.89 39.99 2.14
N PRO A 254 -37.79 39.17 1.54
CA PRO A 254 -37.58 38.65 0.18
C PRO A 254 -37.53 39.72 -0.92
N ARG A 255 -37.88 40.98 -0.65
CA ARG A 255 -38.04 42.03 -1.68
C ARG A 255 -36.89 43.04 -1.76
N HIS A 256 -36.03 43.13 -0.74
CA HIS A 256 -34.80 43.93 -0.79
C HIS A 256 -33.63 43.23 -0.06
N PRO A 257 -32.53 42.89 -0.74
CA PRO A 257 -31.39 42.23 -0.10
C PRO A 257 -30.61 43.19 0.82
N PRO A 258 -30.23 42.77 2.05
CA PRO A 258 -29.57 43.65 2.99
C PRO A 258 -28.11 43.92 2.62
N LEU A 259 -27.71 45.19 2.70
CA LEU A 259 -26.41 45.69 2.26
C LEU A 259 -25.19 44.86 2.73
N PRO A 260 -25.09 44.34 3.98
CA PRO A 260 -23.93 43.56 4.42
C PRO A 260 -23.82 42.17 3.79
N ARG A 261 -24.95 41.54 3.45
CA ARG A 261 -24.96 40.23 2.76
C ARG A 261 -24.72 40.42 1.28
N LEU A 262 -25.27 41.50 0.70
CA LEU A 262 -24.91 41.96 -0.63
C LEU A 262 -23.42 42.34 -0.69
N LEU A 263 -22.85 43.01 0.31
CA LEU A 263 -21.43 43.39 0.37
C LEU A 263 -20.50 42.21 0.66
N ARG A 264 -20.96 41.14 1.34
CA ARG A 264 -20.14 39.92 1.51
C ARG A 264 -20.21 39.03 0.28
N GLN A 265 -21.38 38.91 -0.36
CA GLN A 265 -21.50 38.23 -1.66
C GLN A 265 -20.85 39.04 -2.79
N LEU A 266 -20.94 40.37 -2.81
CA LEU A 266 -20.12 41.24 -3.66
C LEU A 266 -18.66 41.15 -3.27
N SER A 267 -18.27 41.07 -1.99
CA SER A 267 -16.86 40.86 -1.63
C SER A 267 -16.38 39.56 -2.23
N ASP A 268 -17.07 38.44 -2.05
CA ASP A 268 -16.67 37.14 -2.61
C ASP A 268 -16.77 37.07 -4.14
N TRP A 269 -17.68 37.83 -4.77
CA TRP A 269 -17.86 37.95 -6.21
C TRP A 269 -16.81 38.88 -6.84
N LEU A 270 -16.66 40.12 -6.36
CA LEU A 270 -15.57 41.06 -6.70
C LEU A 270 -14.19 40.45 -6.42
N ASN A 271 -14.05 39.70 -5.32
CA ASN A 271 -12.83 38.95 -5.02
C ASN A 271 -12.66 37.80 -6.01
N ALA A 272 -13.70 37.09 -6.44
CA ALA A 272 -13.59 36.11 -7.54
C ALA A 272 -13.23 36.77 -8.90
N PHE A 273 -13.51 38.07 -9.07
CA PHE A 273 -13.03 38.90 -10.18
C PHE A 273 -11.66 39.56 -9.94
N ARG A 274 -11.02 39.41 -8.76
CA ARG A 274 -9.62 39.84 -8.61
C ARG A 274 -8.76 39.11 -9.62
N LEU A 275 -8.08 39.89 -10.43
CA LEU A 275 -7.20 39.37 -11.48
C LEU A 275 -5.92 38.76 -10.90
N GLU A 276 -5.59 38.98 -9.62
CA GLU A 276 -4.36 38.54 -8.98
C GLU A 276 -4.61 38.06 -7.55
N ARG A 277 -3.82 37.08 -7.10
CA ARG A 277 -3.78 36.52 -5.74
C ARG A 277 -2.36 36.50 -5.19
N HIS A 278 -2.21 36.62 -3.89
CA HIS A 278 -0.91 36.65 -3.21
C HIS A 278 -0.81 35.65 -2.03
N ALA A 279 0.40 35.49 -1.49
CA ALA A 279 0.72 34.46 -0.49
C ALA A 279 -0.10 34.57 0.81
N ASP A 280 -0.55 35.77 1.18
CA ASP A 280 -1.42 36.01 2.34
C ASP A 280 -2.82 35.41 2.18
N GLU A 281 -3.26 35.11 0.95
CA GLU A 281 -4.52 34.42 0.68
C GLU A 281 -4.42 32.89 0.80
N LEU A 282 -3.23 32.32 1.04
CA LEU A 282 -3.07 30.92 1.41
C LEU A 282 -3.27 30.73 2.92
N GLN A 283 -4.00 29.69 3.30
CA GLN A 283 -4.16 29.23 4.68
C GLN A 283 -3.55 27.83 4.81
N PRO A 284 -2.63 27.58 5.77
CA PRO A 284 -2.23 26.22 6.10
C PRO A 284 -3.43 25.47 6.70
N VAL A 285 -3.66 24.22 6.28
CA VAL A 285 -4.84 23.44 6.69
C VAL A 285 -4.45 22.12 7.35
N HIS A 286 -3.50 21.39 6.78
CA HIS A 286 -3.06 20.09 7.25
C HIS A 286 -1.53 19.97 7.17
N ASP A 287 -0.94 19.22 8.10
CA ASP A 287 0.51 18.94 8.23
C ASP A 287 1.47 20.12 8.01
N LEU A 288 1.06 21.35 8.34
CA LEU A 288 1.86 22.57 8.17
C LEU A 288 1.89 23.40 9.46
N LEU A 289 3.01 23.35 10.18
CA LEU A 289 3.25 24.21 11.35
C LEU A 289 4.03 25.47 10.95
N PRO A 290 3.57 26.69 11.32
CA PRO A 290 4.34 27.91 11.07
C PRO A 290 5.59 27.97 11.96
N LEU A 291 6.73 28.35 11.36
CA LEU A 291 8.01 28.52 12.06
C LEU A 291 8.34 30.01 12.22
N PRO A 292 8.93 30.44 13.37
CA PRO A 292 9.35 31.82 13.56
C PRO A 292 10.56 32.17 12.67
N GLY A 293 10.57 33.38 12.10
CA GLY A 293 11.68 33.90 11.30
C GLY A 293 11.41 35.29 10.71
N PRO A 294 12.46 36.11 10.42
CA PRO A 294 12.29 37.54 10.16
C PRO A 294 12.09 37.97 8.69
N ALA A 295 12.07 37.06 7.70
CA ALA A 295 12.17 37.43 6.28
C ALA A 295 11.06 36.92 5.34
N ALA A 296 10.59 35.69 5.51
CA ALA A 296 9.53 35.08 4.70
C ALA A 296 8.70 34.10 5.55
N PRO A 297 7.43 33.81 5.20
CA PRO A 297 6.63 32.80 5.89
C PRO A 297 7.31 31.42 5.82
N ARG A 298 7.76 30.91 6.97
CA ARG A 298 8.39 29.59 7.10
C ARG A 298 7.40 28.60 7.66
N PHE A 299 7.47 27.37 7.16
CA PHE A 299 6.62 26.27 7.60
C PHE A 299 7.45 25.00 7.77
N LEU A 300 7.02 24.14 8.68
CA LEU A 300 7.46 22.75 8.80
C LEU A 300 6.32 21.86 8.28
N ALA A 301 6.59 21.10 7.22
CA ALA A 301 5.75 19.97 6.84
C ALA A 301 5.96 18.83 7.84
N THR A 302 4.91 18.41 8.54
CA THR A 302 4.98 17.48 9.70
C THR A 302 4.45 16.07 9.42
N GLY A 303 3.94 15.81 8.22
CA GLY A 303 3.34 14.55 7.82
C GLY A 303 3.26 14.45 6.30
N ASP A 304 2.49 13.49 5.81
CA ASP A 304 2.48 13.08 4.40
C ASP A 304 1.50 13.90 3.53
N ASP A 305 0.61 14.71 4.13
CA ASP A 305 -0.37 15.55 3.42
C ASP A 305 -0.24 17.05 3.76
N PRO A 306 0.95 17.68 3.64
CA PRO A 306 1.14 19.09 3.95
C PRO A 306 0.46 19.95 2.87
N HIS A 307 -0.59 20.70 3.23
CA HIS A 307 -1.31 21.49 2.22
C HIS A 307 -1.88 22.84 2.70
N PHE A 308 -1.83 23.80 1.78
CA PHE A 308 -2.50 25.08 1.87
C PHE A 308 -3.83 25.05 1.11
N ARG A 309 -4.81 25.87 1.52
CA ARG A 309 -5.98 26.22 0.71
C ARG A 309 -6.06 27.72 0.47
N LEU A 310 -6.50 28.10 -0.74
CA LEU A 310 -6.75 29.50 -1.09
C LEU A 310 -8.08 29.95 -0.45
N ARG A 311 -8.07 31.08 0.27
CA ARG A 311 -9.21 31.60 1.05
C ARG A 311 -10.51 31.76 0.25
N ALA A 312 -10.41 32.17 -1.01
CA ALA A 312 -11.54 32.44 -1.89
C ALA A 312 -11.51 31.54 -3.13
N PRO A 313 -12.66 30.98 -3.57
CA PRO A 313 -12.72 30.19 -4.79
C PRO A 313 -12.46 31.06 -6.03
N LEU A 314 -11.89 30.44 -7.05
CA LEU A 314 -11.57 31.04 -8.34
C LEU A 314 -12.74 30.90 -9.31
N ALA A 315 -12.96 31.91 -10.16
CA ALA A 315 -13.92 31.82 -11.26
C ALA A 315 -13.37 30.93 -12.39
N ALA A 316 -14.25 30.43 -13.26
CA ALA A 316 -13.82 29.70 -14.46
C ALA A 316 -12.91 30.55 -15.36
N GLY A 317 -11.94 29.93 -16.02
CA GLY A 317 -11.01 30.59 -16.94
C GLY A 317 -9.55 30.17 -16.75
N TRP A 318 -8.67 30.87 -17.48
CA TRP A 318 -7.23 30.66 -17.45
C TRP A 318 -6.54 31.48 -16.35
N TYR A 319 -5.62 30.87 -15.62
CA TYR A 319 -4.76 31.52 -14.63
C TYR A 319 -3.29 31.17 -14.85
N MET A 320 -2.38 32.06 -14.46
CA MET A 320 -0.93 31.87 -14.42
C MET A 320 -0.49 31.84 -12.95
N LEU A 321 0.01 30.70 -12.50
CA LEU A 321 0.65 30.52 -11.20
C LEU A 321 2.14 30.84 -11.30
N GLU A 322 2.68 31.57 -10.34
CA GLU A 322 4.10 31.74 -10.06
C GLU A 322 4.37 31.38 -8.59
N LEU A 323 5.21 30.35 -8.36
CA LEU A 323 5.53 29.79 -7.04
C LEU A 323 7.05 29.70 -6.88
N ALA A 324 7.58 30.16 -5.75
CA ALA A 324 8.97 29.94 -5.33
C ALA A 324 8.99 29.50 -3.87
N LEU A 325 9.78 28.46 -3.58
CA LEU A 325 10.02 27.95 -2.24
C LEU A 325 11.53 27.86 -1.99
N ASP A 326 11.97 28.26 -0.80
CA ASP A 326 13.28 27.87 -0.29
C ASP A 326 13.14 26.51 0.38
N LEU A 327 13.81 25.51 -0.18
CA LEU A 327 13.67 24.10 0.12
C LEU A 327 14.99 23.52 0.67
N PRO A 328 14.95 22.49 1.54
CA PRO A 328 16.15 21.82 2.04
C PRO A 328 16.79 20.92 0.98
N VAL A 329 16.05 20.62 -0.09
CA VAL A 329 16.48 19.84 -1.27
C VAL A 329 16.56 20.73 -2.51
N ALA A 330 17.48 20.43 -3.42
CA ALA A 330 17.71 21.26 -4.62
C ALA A 330 16.51 21.30 -5.59
N ARG A 331 15.65 20.27 -5.57
CA ARG A 331 14.44 20.13 -6.40
C ARG A 331 13.32 19.50 -5.58
N ALA A 332 12.07 19.88 -5.87
CA ALA A 332 10.87 19.25 -5.34
C ALA A 332 9.73 19.32 -6.37
N GLN A 333 8.62 18.64 -6.09
CA GLN A 333 7.39 18.74 -6.87
C GLN A 333 6.28 19.27 -5.96
N ALA A 334 5.68 20.39 -6.33
CA ALA A 334 4.40 20.83 -5.74
C ALA A 334 3.23 20.22 -6.52
N ARG A 335 2.07 20.07 -5.88
CA ARG A 335 0.81 19.64 -6.53
C ARG A 335 -0.29 20.68 -6.29
N ILE A 336 -1.12 20.90 -7.30
CA ILE A 336 -2.24 21.84 -7.27
C ILE A 336 -3.52 21.05 -7.53
N TYR A 337 -4.43 21.05 -6.56
CA TYR A 337 -5.73 20.39 -6.65
C TYR A 337 -6.82 21.44 -6.91
N LEU A 338 -7.72 21.14 -7.85
CA LEU A 338 -8.83 22.02 -8.24
C LEU A 338 -10.17 21.31 -7.99
N ASP A 339 -10.86 21.65 -6.90
CA ASP A 339 -12.19 21.12 -6.59
C ASP A 339 -13.27 22.00 -7.23
N THR A 340 -13.92 21.48 -8.29
CA THR A 340 -15.05 22.11 -9.00
C THR A 340 -16.42 21.70 -8.43
N GLY A 341 -16.47 21.03 -7.27
CA GLY A 341 -17.67 20.50 -6.64
C GLY A 341 -17.81 18.98 -6.69
N ALA A 342 -16.79 18.26 -7.14
CA ALA A 342 -16.73 16.80 -7.18
C ALA A 342 -15.78 16.21 -6.12
N GLY A 343 -15.11 17.05 -5.32
CA GLY A 343 -14.06 16.64 -4.39
C GLY A 343 -12.65 16.80 -4.96
N GLU A 344 -11.65 16.73 -4.09
CA GLU A 344 -10.22 16.74 -4.44
C GLU A 344 -9.81 15.31 -4.84
N HIS A 345 -9.41 15.11 -6.10
CA HIS A 345 -8.99 13.79 -6.63
C HIS A 345 -7.59 13.87 -7.25
N GLU A 346 -6.78 12.84 -7.04
CA GLU A 346 -5.38 12.83 -7.49
C GLU A 346 -5.24 12.85 -9.03
N ALA A 347 -6.11 12.12 -9.74
CA ALA A 347 -6.19 12.12 -11.21
C ALA A 347 -6.61 13.46 -11.84
N GLY A 348 -7.09 14.43 -11.03
CA GLY A 348 -7.50 15.77 -11.46
C GLY A 348 -6.59 16.89 -10.95
N SER A 349 -5.36 16.58 -10.54
CA SER A 349 -4.40 17.54 -9.98
C SER A 349 -3.22 17.80 -10.91
N HIS A 350 -2.61 18.97 -10.77
CA HIS A 350 -1.58 19.49 -11.65
C HIS A 350 -0.26 19.71 -10.89
N GLY A 351 0.84 19.12 -11.35
CA GLY A 351 2.16 19.33 -10.79
C GLY A 351 2.76 20.74 -10.95
N LEU A 352 3.82 21.05 -10.22
CA LEU A 352 4.72 22.16 -10.54
C LEU A 352 6.14 21.80 -10.09
N PRO A 353 7.10 21.57 -11.02
CA PRO A 353 8.47 21.25 -10.65
C PRO A 353 9.17 22.49 -10.10
N LEU A 354 9.73 22.37 -8.90
CA LEU A 354 10.38 23.44 -8.17
C LEU A 354 11.89 23.22 -8.11
N ARG A 355 12.63 24.34 -8.09
CA ARG A 355 14.05 24.39 -7.71
C ARG A 355 14.15 25.34 -6.52
N SER A 356 14.93 24.97 -5.50
CA SER A 356 15.08 25.79 -4.29
C SER A 356 15.50 27.22 -4.64
N GLY A 357 14.77 28.21 -4.13
CA GLY A 357 15.01 29.63 -4.36
C GLY A 357 14.67 30.17 -5.77
N GLN A 358 14.11 29.36 -6.68
CA GLN A 358 13.78 29.82 -8.05
C GLN A 358 12.26 29.82 -8.32
N PRO A 359 11.70 30.88 -8.94
CA PRO A 359 10.28 30.94 -9.29
C PRO A 359 9.93 30.05 -10.48
N ALA A 360 9.07 29.06 -10.24
CA ALA A 360 8.42 28.25 -11.27
C ALA A 360 7.10 28.87 -11.74
N LYS A 361 6.68 28.61 -12.98
CA LYS A 361 5.47 29.20 -13.59
C LYS A 361 4.67 28.18 -14.42
N ARG A 362 3.37 28.01 -14.14
CA ARG A 362 2.43 27.13 -14.88
C ARG A 362 1.08 27.82 -15.13
N LEU A 363 0.48 27.57 -16.29
CA LEU A 363 -0.93 27.92 -16.56
C LEU A 363 -1.84 26.86 -15.96
N LEU A 364 -2.97 27.29 -15.41
CA LEU A 364 -4.05 26.44 -14.90
C LEU A 364 -5.34 26.77 -15.66
N TRP A 365 -6.03 25.74 -16.16
CA TRP A 365 -7.37 25.87 -16.74
C TRP A 365 -8.44 25.47 -15.72
N LEU A 366 -9.40 26.35 -15.47
CA LEU A 366 -10.54 26.09 -14.60
C LEU A 366 -11.82 26.04 -15.47
N PRO A 367 -12.39 24.85 -15.77
CA PRO A 367 -13.60 24.74 -16.58
C PRO A 367 -14.86 25.25 -15.87
N ALA A 368 -14.83 25.28 -14.53
CA ALA A 368 -15.90 25.79 -13.67
C ALA A 368 -15.30 26.60 -12.51
N ARG A 369 -16.14 27.18 -11.65
CA ARG A 369 -15.69 27.80 -10.39
C ARG A 369 -15.05 26.73 -9.51
N ALA A 370 -13.82 26.94 -9.05
CA ALA A 370 -13.04 25.93 -8.32
C ALA A 370 -12.47 26.46 -7.00
N ARG A 371 -12.33 25.59 -6.00
CA ARG A 371 -11.44 25.80 -4.86
C ARG A 371 -10.03 25.30 -5.23
N LEU A 372 -9.00 26.01 -4.76
CA LEU A 372 -7.60 25.64 -5.00
C LEU A 372 -6.96 25.19 -3.69
N ARG A 373 -6.41 23.97 -3.71
CA ARG A 373 -5.49 23.43 -2.72
C ARG A 373 -4.08 23.37 -3.34
N LEU A 374 -3.07 23.72 -2.55
CA LEU A 374 -1.66 23.73 -2.94
C LEU A 374 -0.85 22.93 -1.95
N ASP A 375 -0.20 21.88 -2.44
CA ASP A 375 0.67 21.01 -1.69
C ASP A 375 2.10 21.40 -2.08
N PRO A 376 2.89 22.00 -1.18
CA PRO A 376 4.18 22.62 -1.52
C PRO A 376 5.28 21.58 -1.76
N MET A 377 5.13 20.36 -1.22
CA MET A 377 6.05 19.24 -1.29
C MET A 377 5.34 17.93 -0.90
N THR A 378 5.93 16.79 -1.22
CA THR A 378 5.40 15.44 -0.93
C THR A 378 6.21 14.68 0.12
N LEU A 379 7.01 15.39 0.93
CA LEU A 379 7.87 14.84 1.98
C LEU A 379 7.88 15.80 3.18
N PRO A 380 8.02 15.31 4.42
CA PRO A 380 8.23 16.17 5.60
C PRO A 380 9.50 17.02 5.48
N GLY A 381 9.47 18.24 6.03
CA GLY A 381 10.62 19.16 5.94
C GLY A 381 10.27 20.63 6.16
N ALA A 382 11.28 21.42 6.55
CA ALA A 382 11.14 22.87 6.72
C ALA A 382 11.37 23.61 5.39
N PHE A 383 10.47 24.52 5.03
CA PHE A 383 10.60 25.38 3.84
C PHE A 383 10.20 26.83 4.11
N ALA A 384 10.58 27.73 3.22
CA ALA A 384 10.10 29.12 3.20
C ALA A 384 9.28 29.38 1.94
N LEU A 385 8.07 29.93 2.08
CA LEU A 385 7.24 30.37 0.97
C LEU A 385 7.71 31.76 0.51
N THR A 386 8.71 31.79 -0.38
CA THR A 386 9.33 33.05 -0.84
C THR A 386 8.52 33.77 -1.92
N ARG A 387 7.69 33.06 -2.69
CA ARG A 387 6.76 33.68 -3.64
C ARG A 387 5.53 32.82 -3.91
N PHE A 388 4.35 33.44 -3.86
CA PHE A 388 3.13 32.90 -4.46
C PHE A 388 2.37 34.04 -5.14
N HIS A 389 2.06 33.88 -6.42
CA HIS A 389 1.25 34.80 -7.20
C HIS A 389 0.39 34.02 -8.20
N LEU A 390 -0.92 34.25 -8.23
CA LEU A 390 -1.82 33.59 -9.16
C LEU A 390 -2.66 34.63 -9.90
N LYS A 391 -2.44 34.77 -11.21
CA LYS A 391 -3.02 35.84 -12.04
C LYS A 391 -3.96 35.30 -13.11
N ARG A 392 -5.20 35.80 -13.19
CA ARG A 392 -6.14 35.48 -14.29
C ARG A 392 -5.62 36.07 -15.60
N VAL A 393 -5.67 35.28 -16.68
CA VAL A 393 -5.18 35.67 -18.02
C VAL A 393 -6.24 35.46 -19.10
N LYS A 394 -6.08 36.13 -20.25
CA LYS A 394 -6.95 35.93 -21.42
C LYS A 394 -6.65 34.59 -22.12
N PRO A 395 -7.63 33.93 -22.76
CA PRO A 395 -7.41 32.70 -23.52
C PRO A 395 -6.30 32.83 -24.57
N ASP A 396 -6.26 33.92 -25.34
CA ASP A 396 -5.20 34.15 -26.34
C ASP A 396 -3.81 34.21 -25.71
N PHE A 397 -3.67 34.86 -24.56
CA PHE A 397 -2.41 34.90 -23.81
C PHE A 397 -2.00 33.51 -23.30
N ALA A 398 -2.96 32.72 -22.82
CA ALA A 398 -2.71 31.34 -22.41
C ALA A 398 -2.25 30.51 -23.62
N ARG A 399 -2.99 30.55 -24.73
CA ARG A 399 -2.69 29.88 -26.01
C ARG A 399 -1.29 30.24 -26.52
N ASP A 400 -0.97 31.52 -26.60
CA ASP A 400 0.35 32.04 -26.98
C ASP A 400 1.48 31.56 -26.07
N ARG A 401 1.22 31.50 -24.76
CA ARG A 401 2.20 31.11 -23.75
C ARG A 401 2.41 29.60 -23.73
N MET A 402 1.37 28.81 -23.97
CA MET A 402 1.46 27.37 -24.20
C MET A 402 2.29 27.08 -25.46
N ARG A 403 1.93 27.68 -26.60
CA ARG A 403 2.66 27.54 -27.87
C ARG A 403 4.14 27.92 -27.73
N ARG A 404 4.45 29.09 -27.15
CA ARG A 404 5.84 29.52 -26.90
C ARG A 404 6.60 28.59 -25.94
N LYS A 405 5.94 28.02 -24.93
CA LYS A 405 6.58 27.08 -23.98
C LYS A 405 6.88 25.73 -24.63
N LEU A 406 5.99 25.24 -25.51
CA LEU A 406 6.18 24.02 -26.30
C LEU A 406 7.28 24.21 -27.36
N GLN A 407 7.31 25.35 -28.06
CA GLN A 407 8.37 25.69 -29.03
C GLN A 407 9.75 25.92 -28.40
N ALA A 408 9.79 26.42 -27.16
CA ALA A 408 11.03 26.64 -26.41
C ALA A 408 11.44 25.45 -25.53
N ALA A 409 10.68 24.35 -25.53
CA ALA A 409 11.11 23.11 -24.90
C ALA A 409 12.21 22.49 -25.79
N PRO A 410 13.43 22.28 -25.29
CA PRO A 410 14.47 21.65 -26.09
C PRO A 410 14.03 20.23 -26.46
N GLY A 411 14.20 19.85 -27.73
CA GLY A 411 14.19 18.45 -28.12
C GLY A 411 15.22 17.72 -27.25
N ARG A 412 14.79 16.68 -26.53
CA ARG A 412 15.65 15.92 -25.62
C ARG A 412 16.67 15.10 -26.43
N GLY A 413 17.79 15.73 -26.81
CA GLY A 413 18.89 15.10 -27.56
C GLY A 413 18.73 15.03 -29.08
N GLY A 414 17.66 15.58 -29.65
CA GLY A 414 17.40 15.56 -31.11
C GLY A 414 17.49 16.94 -31.78
N PRO A 415 17.35 17.00 -33.13
CA PRO A 415 17.27 18.26 -33.86
C PRO A 415 16.07 19.13 -33.44
N ALA A 416 16.00 20.36 -33.97
CA ALA A 416 15.06 21.41 -33.57
C ALA A 416 13.61 20.90 -33.39
N PRO A 417 12.87 21.41 -32.39
CA PRO A 417 11.54 20.92 -32.05
C PRO A 417 10.61 20.94 -33.26
N ALA A 418 9.87 19.84 -33.46
CA ALA A 418 8.93 19.70 -34.55
C ALA A 418 7.93 20.87 -34.56
N PRO A 419 7.54 21.39 -35.73
CA PRO A 419 6.58 22.48 -35.82
C PRO A 419 5.27 22.06 -35.16
N LEU A 420 4.71 22.94 -34.32
CA LEU A 420 3.38 22.75 -33.75
C LEU A 420 2.38 22.58 -34.89
N ASP A 421 1.62 21.48 -34.84
CA ASP A 421 0.56 21.20 -35.79
C ASP A 421 -0.47 22.35 -35.82
N PRO A 422 -0.70 22.99 -36.99
CA PRO A 422 -1.70 24.04 -37.13
C PRO A 422 -3.13 23.63 -36.73
N ALA A 423 -3.42 22.32 -36.77
CA ALA A 423 -4.75 21.76 -36.50
C ALA A 423 -5.07 21.52 -35.02
N TRP A 424 -4.13 21.73 -34.09
CA TRP A 424 -4.40 21.57 -32.65
C TRP A 424 -5.47 22.54 -32.13
N ASP A 425 -6.56 21.97 -31.60
CA ASP A 425 -7.55 22.70 -30.82
C ASP A 425 -7.04 23.08 -29.41
N GLU A 426 -7.87 23.79 -28.64
CA GLU A 426 -7.49 24.28 -27.31
C GLU A 426 -7.33 23.15 -26.28
N ALA A 427 -8.03 22.02 -26.44
CA ALA A 427 -7.94 20.86 -25.55
C ALA A 427 -6.66 20.05 -25.82
N ALA A 428 -6.33 19.81 -27.09
CA ALA A 428 -5.09 19.17 -27.51
C ALA A 428 -3.85 20.00 -27.10
N LEU A 429 -3.91 21.32 -27.32
CA LEU A 429 -2.84 22.24 -26.91
C LEU A 429 -2.67 22.29 -25.38
N TRP A 430 -3.76 22.30 -24.63
CA TRP A 430 -3.75 22.21 -23.16
C TRP A 430 -3.12 20.89 -22.71
N ALA A 431 -3.59 19.74 -23.20
CA ALA A 431 -3.08 18.43 -22.83
C ALA A 431 -1.59 18.23 -23.21
N ALA A 432 -1.12 18.84 -24.30
CA ALA A 432 0.30 18.86 -24.65
C ALA A 432 1.12 19.73 -23.68
N TYR A 433 0.60 20.90 -23.28
CA TYR A 433 1.25 21.78 -22.31
C TYR A 433 1.29 21.20 -20.90
N ASP A 434 0.19 20.60 -20.44
CA ASP A 434 0.02 20.07 -19.08
C ASP A 434 1.09 19.00 -18.76
N ARG A 435 1.34 18.12 -19.73
CA ARG A 435 2.39 17.09 -19.71
C ARG A 435 3.82 17.61 -19.55
N LEU A 436 4.10 18.91 -19.75
CA LEU A 436 5.43 19.49 -19.51
C LEU A 436 5.74 19.75 -18.03
N PHE A 437 4.74 19.67 -17.15
CA PHE A 437 4.83 20.13 -15.75
C PHE A 437 4.40 19.10 -14.71
N GLU A 438 3.76 18.01 -15.13
CA GLU A 438 3.86 16.80 -14.33
C GLU A 438 5.34 16.47 -14.14
N PRO A 439 5.73 15.85 -13.02
CA PRO A 439 7.00 15.18 -13.02
C PRO A 439 6.83 14.13 -14.12
N VAL A 440 7.49 14.32 -15.26
CA VAL A 440 7.79 13.18 -16.09
C VAL A 440 8.48 12.26 -15.09
N ALA A 441 7.91 11.07 -14.87
CA ALA A 441 8.69 9.98 -14.35
C ALA A 441 9.75 9.76 -15.44
N GLU A 442 10.85 10.51 -15.33
CA GLU A 442 11.74 10.87 -16.44
C GLU A 442 12.68 9.71 -16.74
N ASP A 443 12.06 8.58 -17.10
CA ASP A 443 12.46 7.29 -17.71
C ASP A 443 11.44 6.15 -17.36
N ALA A 444 10.29 6.40 -16.70
CA ALA A 444 9.26 5.37 -16.57
C ALA A 444 8.44 5.34 -17.87
N LEU A 445 8.93 4.57 -18.83
CA LEU A 445 8.27 4.34 -20.11
C LEU A 445 6.87 3.75 -19.85
N HIS A 446 5.82 4.31 -20.46
CA HIS A 446 4.50 3.69 -20.38
C HIS A 446 4.56 2.34 -21.11
N TYR A 447 3.79 1.33 -20.67
CA TYR A 447 3.99 -0.02 -21.22
C TYR A 447 3.69 -0.10 -22.73
N ALA A 448 2.69 0.64 -23.21
CA ALA A 448 2.44 0.79 -24.65
C ALA A 448 3.61 1.45 -25.42
N ASP A 449 4.31 2.43 -24.83
CA ASP A 449 5.54 3.00 -25.41
C ASP A 449 6.70 2.00 -25.37
N TRP A 450 6.80 1.16 -24.33
CA TRP A 450 7.79 0.10 -24.23
C TRP A 450 7.57 -0.96 -25.31
N ILE A 451 6.33 -1.42 -25.51
CA ILE A 451 5.97 -2.31 -26.61
C ILE A 451 6.38 -1.69 -27.94
N ALA A 452 5.97 -0.44 -28.22
CA ALA A 452 6.23 0.20 -29.51
C ALA A 452 7.71 0.53 -29.80
N ARG A 453 8.53 0.79 -28.77
CA ARG A 453 9.93 1.28 -28.93
C ARG A 453 11.02 0.26 -28.59
N VAL A 454 10.71 -0.73 -27.76
CA VAL A 454 11.67 -1.74 -27.27
C VAL A 454 11.32 -3.11 -27.82
N GLU A 455 10.11 -3.59 -27.56
CA GLU A 455 9.71 -4.96 -27.90
C GLU A 455 9.51 -5.14 -29.41
N GLN A 456 8.57 -4.41 -30.01
CA GLN A 456 8.20 -4.57 -31.42
C GLN A 456 9.38 -4.40 -32.39
N PRO A 457 10.32 -3.45 -32.20
CA PRO A 457 11.52 -3.36 -33.04
C PRO A 457 12.52 -4.51 -32.84
N ALA A 458 12.49 -5.20 -31.69
CA ALA A 458 13.35 -6.34 -31.39
C ALA A 458 12.76 -7.69 -31.83
N LEU A 459 11.46 -7.76 -32.14
CA LEU A 459 10.82 -9.00 -32.59
C LEU A 459 11.28 -9.37 -34.02
N PRO A 460 11.87 -10.57 -34.23
CA PRO A 460 12.26 -11.02 -35.57
C PRO A 460 11.02 -11.39 -36.40
N SER A 461 11.06 -11.16 -37.72
CA SER A 461 9.96 -11.54 -38.62
C SER A 461 9.77 -13.07 -38.67
N ALA A 462 8.60 -13.53 -39.13
CA ALA A 462 8.32 -14.95 -39.26
C ALA A 462 9.30 -15.67 -40.21
N GLU A 463 9.75 -14.98 -41.26
CA GLU A 463 10.76 -15.47 -42.20
C GLU A 463 12.14 -15.58 -41.54
N ALA A 464 12.53 -14.58 -40.74
CA ALA A 464 13.79 -14.62 -39.99
C ALA A 464 13.79 -15.76 -38.96
N GLN A 465 12.68 -15.95 -38.25
CA GLN A 465 12.48 -17.09 -37.34
C GLN A 465 12.52 -18.45 -38.06
N ALA A 466 11.96 -18.53 -39.27
CA ALA A 466 12.01 -19.74 -40.10
C ALA A 466 13.44 -20.05 -40.61
N ALA A 467 14.18 -19.03 -41.04
CA ALA A 467 15.56 -19.15 -41.49
C ALA A 467 16.50 -19.56 -40.35
N GLU A 468 16.34 -18.97 -39.16
CA GLU A 468 17.05 -19.37 -37.94
C GLU A 468 16.79 -20.84 -37.60
N ARG A 469 15.51 -21.25 -37.57
CA ARG A 469 15.07 -22.60 -37.23
C ARG A 469 15.58 -23.66 -38.20
N ALA A 470 15.82 -23.31 -39.47
CA ALA A 470 16.38 -24.22 -40.46
C ALA A 470 17.82 -24.68 -40.12
N GLY A 471 18.53 -23.94 -39.26
CA GLY A 471 19.87 -24.29 -38.77
C GLY A 471 19.89 -25.06 -37.43
N TRP A 472 18.74 -25.36 -36.82
CA TRP A 472 18.68 -26.00 -35.50
C TRP A 472 18.93 -27.51 -35.57
N ALA A 473 19.73 -28.02 -34.62
CA ALA A 473 20.08 -29.44 -34.56
C ALA A 473 18.91 -30.32 -34.08
N TRP A 474 17.96 -29.75 -33.35
CA TRP A 474 16.76 -30.42 -32.86
C TRP A 474 15.57 -29.46 -32.82
N LEU A 475 14.42 -29.98 -33.26
CA LEU A 475 13.14 -29.27 -33.26
C LEU A 475 12.25 -29.87 -32.15
N PRO A 476 12.32 -29.36 -30.90
CA PRO A 476 11.51 -29.87 -29.79
C PRO A 476 10.02 -29.74 -30.10
N ARG A 477 9.23 -30.76 -29.75
CA ARG A 477 7.77 -30.72 -29.91
C ARG A 477 7.08 -30.29 -28.62
N PHE A 478 6.16 -29.34 -28.70
CA PHE A 478 5.41 -28.84 -27.54
C PHE A 478 3.98 -29.42 -27.49
N SER A 479 3.59 -29.95 -26.33
CA SER A 479 2.21 -30.30 -26.01
C SER A 479 1.62 -29.25 -25.07
N ILE A 480 0.75 -28.40 -25.61
CA ILE A 480 0.07 -27.36 -24.84
C ILE A 480 -1.11 -28.00 -24.11
N VAL A 481 -1.13 -27.90 -22.79
CA VAL A 481 -2.15 -28.49 -21.91
C VAL A 481 -3.10 -27.39 -21.45
N THR A 482 -4.35 -27.48 -21.91
CA THR A 482 -5.38 -26.48 -21.66
C THR A 482 -6.67 -27.14 -21.14
N PRO A 483 -6.90 -27.15 -19.82
CA PRO A 483 -8.21 -27.51 -19.25
C PRO A 483 -9.23 -26.41 -19.61
N THR A 484 -10.49 -26.76 -19.87
CA THR A 484 -11.56 -25.78 -20.10
C THR A 484 -12.84 -26.15 -19.37
N TYR A 485 -13.48 -25.17 -18.73
CA TYR A 485 -14.78 -25.33 -18.10
C TYR A 485 -15.63 -24.06 -18.26
N ASN A 486 -16.67 -24.16 -19.07
CA ASN A 486 -17.65 -23.09 -19.30
C ASN A 486 -17.05 -21.74 -19.71
N THR A 487 -15.90 -21.76 -20.38
CA THR A 487 -15.20 -20.58 -20.90
C THR A 487 -16.11 -19.84 -21.89
N PRO A 488 -16.20 -18.50 -21.85
CA PRO A 488 -16.91 -17.74 -22.88
C PRO A 488 -16.34 -18.08 -24.28
N PRO A 489 -17.18 -18.51 -25.25
CA PRO A 489 -16.71 -19.07 -26.52
C PRO A 489 -15.75 -18.16 -27.30
N GLU A 490 -15.92 -16.85 -27.22
CA GLU A 490 -15.06 -15.83 -27.83
C GLU A 490 -13.63 -15.81 -27.25
N LEU A 491 -13.48 -16.06 -25.95
CA LEU A 491 -12.18 -16.12 -25.28
C LEU A 491 -11.47 -17.44 -25.60
N LEU A 492 -12.22 -18.55 -25.56
CA LEU A 492 -11.73 -19.87 -25.92
C LEU A 492 -11.29 -19.94 -27.39
N GLN A 493 -12.04 -19.29 -28.30
CA GLN A 493 -11.66 -19.18 -29.70
C GLN A 493 -10.35 -18.38 -29.85
N ALA A 494 -10.21 -17.24 -29.16
CA ALA A 494 -8.98 -16.45 -29.18
C ALA A 494 -7.77 -17.21 -28.60
N CYS A 495 -7.95 -18.00 -27.54
CA CYS A 495 -6.93 -18.90 -27.00
C CYS A 495 -6.46 -19.89 -28.08
N ILE A 496 -7.38 -20.65 -28.68
CA ILE A 496 -7.11 -21.62 -29.75
C ILE A 496 -6.41 -20.96 -30.94
N ASP A 497 -6.84 -19.77 -31.36
CA ASP A 497 -6.26 -19.08 -32.51
C ASP A 497 -4.87 -18.52 -32.21
N SER A 498 -4.56 -18.11 -30.97
CA SER A 498 -3.20 -17.73 -30.57
C SER A 498 -2.19 -18.89 -30.64
N VAL A 499 -2.67 -20.13 -30.43
CA VAL A 499 -1.89 -21.35 -30.63
C VAL A 499 -1.72 -21.67 -32.12
N ARG A 500 -2.78 -21.51 -32.92
CA ARG A 500 -2.71 -21.68 -34.39
C ARG A 500 -1.76 -20.68 -35.06
N ALA A 501 -1.69 -19.46 -34.53
CA ALA A 501 -0.83 -18.38 -35.02
C ALA A 501 0.66 -18.54 -34.66
N GLN A 502 1.06 -19.57 -33.91
CA GLN A 502 2.46 -19.77 -33.52
C GLN A 502 3.39 -19.95 -34.74
N HIS A 503 4.43 -19.12 -34.83
CA HIS A 503 5.44 -19.17 -35.90
C HIS A 503 6.28 -20.46 -35.91
N TYR A 504 6.32 -21.16 -34.77
CA TYR A 504 6.98 -22.45 -34.60
C TYR A 504 5.97 -23.59 -34.83
N PRO A 505 6.16 -24.47 -35.82
CA PRO A 505 5.07 -25.37 -36.27
C PRO A 505 4.93 -26.67 -35.46
N HIS A 506 5.93 -27.06 -34.65
CA HIS A 506 5.97 -28.36 -33.97
C HIS A 506 5.25 -28.33 -32.61
N TRP A 507 3.93 -28.17 -32.65
CA TRP A 507 3.07 -28.22 -31.48
C TRP A 507 1.90 -29.20 -31.64
N GLU A 508 1.25 -29.48 -30.51
CA GLU A 508 -0.09 -30.04 -30.40
C GLU A 508 -0.81 -29.37 -29.23
N LEU A 509 -2.12 -29.18 -29.35
CA LEU A 509 -2.95 -28.52 -28.35
C LEU A 509 -3.89 -29.54 -27.72
N CYS A 510 -3.60 -29.92 -26.49
CA CYS A 510 -4.33 -30.92 -25.71
C CYS A 510 -5.41 -30.22 -24.88
N LEU A 511 -6.65 -30.30 -25.36
CA LEU A 511 -7.82 -29.68 -24.74
C LEU A 511 -8.60 -30.71 -23.92
N ALA A 512 -8.98 -30.35 -22.70
CA ALA A 512 -9.88 -31.17 -21.88
C ALA A 512 -11.08 -30.34 -21.41
N ASP A 513 -12.24 -30.59 -22.02
CA ASP A 513 -13.53 -30.06 -21.56
C ASP A 513 -13.97 -30.78 -20.28
N ASP A 514 -14.03 -30.06 -19.17
CA ASP A 514 -14.42 -30.57 -17.85
C ASP A 514 -15.95 -30.55 -17.66
N ALA A 515 -16.65 -31.10 -18.64
CA ALA A 515 -18.11 -31.14 -18.74
C ALA A 515 -18.76 -29.74 -18.71
N SER A 516 -18.35 -28.84 -19.61
CA SER A 516 -18.95 -27.51 -19.75
C SER A 516 -20.46 -27.58 -20.01
N PRO A 517 -21.31 -26.87 -19.23
CA PRO A 517 -22.76 -26.90 -19.40
C PRO A 517 -23.26 -26.10 -20.61
N ASP A 518 -22.51 -25.09 -21.08
CA ASP A 518 -22.85 -24.38 -22.31
C ASP A 518 -22.48 -25.25 -23.55
N PRO A 519 -23.48 -25.70 -24.35
CA PRO A 519 -23.22 -26.54 -25.51
C PRO A 519 -22.38 -25.84 -26.60
N ARG A 520 -22.33 -24.50 -26.61
CA ARG A 520 -21.50 -23.73 -27.55
C ARG A 520 -20.01 -23.99 -27.34
N VAL A 521 -19.57 -24.18 -26.09
CA VAL A 521 -18.17 -24.49 -25.75
C VAL A 521 -17.77 -25.83 -26.36
N ARG A 522 -18.57 -26.87 -26.12
CA ARG A 522 -18.34 -28.22 -26.67
C ARG A 522 -18.38 -28.23 -28.20
N ALA A 523 -19.32 -27.52 -28.82
CA ALA A 523 -19.41 -27.39 -30.27
C ALA A 523 -18.16 -26.69 -30.87
N LEU A 524 -17.69 -25.61 -30.23
CA LEU A 524 -16.48 -24.88 -30.63
C LEU A 524 -15.24 -25.77 -30.58
N LEU A 525 -15.05 -26.50 -29.47
CA LEU A 525 -13.94 -27.43 -29.29
C LEU A 525 -13.95 -28.56 -30.34
N GLN A 526 -15.12 -29.14 -30.61
CA GLN A 526 -15.28 -30.19 -31.63
C GLN A 526 -14.99 -29.66 -33.04
N ALA A 527 -15.47 -28.46 -33.38
CA ALA A 527 -15.17 -27.81 -34.66
C ALA A 527 -13.68 -27.49 -34.80
N ALA A 528 -13.04 -27.00 -33.73
CA ALA A 528 -11.61 -26.70 -33.72
C ALA A 528 -10.76 -27.97 -33.94
N ALA A 529 -11.08 -29.06 -33.25
CA ALA A 529 -10.41 -30.35 -33.39
C ALA A 529 -10.63 -31.02 -34.76
N ALA A 530 -11.79 -30.82 -35.38
CA ALA A 530 -12.05 -31.30 -36.75
C ALA A 530 -11.27 -30.49 -37.81
N ALA A 531 -11.03 -29.20 -37.58
CA ALA A 531 -10.35 -28.31 -38.52
C ALA A 531 -8.81 -28.34 -38.44
N GLU A 532 -8.23 -28.75 -37.30
CA GLU A 532 -6.78 -28.74 -37.06
C GLU A 532 -6.35 -30.07 -36.40
N PRO A 533 -5.68 -30.98 -37.12
CA PRO A 533 -5.32 -32.31 -36.61
C PRO A 533 -4.27 -32.28 -35.48
N ARG A 534 -3.60 -31.14 -35.23
CA ARG A 534 -2.75 -30.95 -34.05
C ARG A 534 -3.54 -30.70 -32.77
N ILE A 535 -4.84 -30.45 -32.83
CA ILE A 535 -5.71 -30.30 -31.64
C ILE A 535 -6.20 -31.68 -31.18
N ARG A 536 -5.86 -32.04 -29.94
CA ARG A 536 -6.21 -33.29 -29.27
C ARG A 536 -7.27 -33.04 -28.20
N LEU A 537 -8.54 -33.29 -28.53
CA LEU A 537 -9.67 -33.02 -27.64
C LEU A 537 -10.03 -34.24 -26.76
N VAL A 538 -10.29 -33.97 -25.48
CA VAL A 538 -10.97 -34.85 -24.53
C VAL A 538 -12.24 -34.16 -24.05
N LEU A 539 -13.35 -34.89 -24.06
CA LEU A 539 -14.63 -34.43 -23.50
C LEU A 539 -14.91 -35.30 -22.26
N ARG A 540 -14.85 -34.71 -21.06
CA ARG A 540 -15.08 -35.43 -19.80
C ARG A 540 -16.58 -35.57 -19.55
N GLU A 541 -16.97 -36.69 -18.94
CA GLU A 541 -18.37 -36.98 -18.62
C GLU A 541 -18.86 -36.27 -17.35
N ARG A 542 -17.91 -35.84 -16.49
CA ARG A 542 -18.17 -35.17 -15.22
C ARG A 542 -17.11 -34.09 -14.97
N ASN A 543 -17.54 -33.00 -14.34
CA ASN A 543 -16.64 -31.99 -13.82
C ASN A 543 -15.77 -32.60 -12.71
N GLY A 544 -14.45 -32.40 -12.79
CA GLY A 544 -13.47 -32.77 -11.77
C GLY A 544 -12.54 -31.62 -11.39
N HIS A 545 -12.90 -30.40 -11.78
CA HIS A 545 -12.12 -29.18 -11.63
C HIS A 545 -10.77 -29.21 -12.36
N ILE A 546 -10.03 -28.10 -12.22
CA ILE A 546 -8.84 -27.78 -13.01
C ILE A 546 -7.76 -28.87 -12.97
N VAL A 547 -7.54 -29.55 -11.84
CA VAL A 547 -6.53 -30.60 -11.72
C VAL A 547 -6.83 -31.83 -12.58
N GLU A 548 -8.05 -32.36 -12.46
CA GLU A 548 -8.46 -33.54 -13.23
C GLU A 548 -8.60 -33.24 -14.72
N ALA A 549 -9.05 -32.03 -15.06
CA ALA A 549 -9.06 -31.54 -16.43
C ALA A 549 -7.64 -31.44 -17.01
N SER A 550 -6.70 -30.81 -16.29
CA SER A 550 -5.30 -30.71 -16.69
C SER A 550 -4.63 -32.08 -16.83
N ASN A 551 -4.90 -33.02 -15.93
CA ASN A 551 -4.42 -34.41 -16.06
C ASN A 551 -5.02 -35.12 -17.29
N SER A 552 -6.27 -34.83 -17.65
CA SER A 552 -6.94 -35.40 -18.84
C SER A 552 -6.35 -34.87 -20.15
N ALA A 553 -5.98 -33.58 -20.18
CA ALA A 553 -5.26 -32.97 -21.28
C ALA A 553 -3.80 -33.46 -21.34
N LEU A 554 -3.10 -33.52 -20.20
CA LEU A 554 -1.74 -34.06 -20.08
C LEU A 554 -1.65 -35.52 -20.56
N ALA A 555 -2.65 -36.35 -20.30
CA ALA A 555 -2.72 -37.72 -20.82
C ALA A 555 -2.81 -37.82 -22.36
N ARG A 556 -3.01 -36.69 -23.07
CA ARG A 556 -2.93 -36.60 -24.54
C ARG A 556 -1.59 -36.02 -25.03
N ALA A 557 -0.70 -35.58 -24.15
CA ALA A 557 0.60 -35.03 -24.51
C ALA A 557 1.56 -36.11 -25.04
N GLY A 558 2.10 -35.91 -26.24
CA GLY A 558 3.12 -36.74 -26.87
C GLY A 558 4.31 -35.94 -27.44
N GLY A 559 4.44 -34.67 -27.08
CA GLY A 559 5.62 -33.83 -27.35
C GLY A 559 6.79 -34.11 -26.39
N ASP A 560 7.89 -33.39 -26.58
CA ASP A 560 9.06 -33.43 -25.69
C ASP A 560 8.85 -32.60 -24.42
N PHE A 561 8.04 -31.54 -24.53
CA PHE A 561 7.70 -30.62 -23.44
C PHE A 561 6.19 -30.43 -23.30
N VAL A 562 5.75 -30.28 -22.07
CA VAL A 562 4.41 -29.83 -21.67
C VAL A 562 4.45 -28.32 -21.49
N VAL A 563 3.49 -27.61 -22.09
CA VAL A 563 3.33 -26.15 -22.00
C VAL A 563 2.00 -25.86 -21.30
N LEU A 564 1.99 -24.98 -20.31
CA LEU A 564 0.76 -24.57 -19.61
C LEU A 564 0.11 -23.37 -20.31
N LEU A 565 -1.20 -23.43 -20.52
CA LEU A 565 -2.00 -22.33 -21.08
C LEU A 565 -3.44 -22.42 -20.55
N ASP A 566 -3.90 -21.40 -19.85
CA ASP A 566 -5.30 -21.29 -19.42
C ASP A 566 -6.23 -20.96 -20.60
N HIS A 567 -7.48 -21.43 -20.49
CA HIS A 567 -8.43 -21.51 -21.60
C HIS A 567 -8.94 -20.16 -22.14
N ASP A 568 -8.76 -19.09 -21.39
CA ASP A 568 -9.18 -17.71 -21.72
C ASP A 568 -8.00 -16.82 -22.09
N ASP A 569 -6.75 -17.28 -21.93
CA ASP A 569 -5.53 -16.52 -22.18
C ASP A 569 -4.98 -16.70 -23.60
N THR A 570 -3.89 -16.00 -23.92
CA THR A 570 -3.27 -16.06 -25.25
C THR A 570 -1.76 -16.04 -25.20
N LEU A 571 -1.14 -16.71 -26.17
CA LEU A 571 0.30 -16.71 -26.39
C LEU A 571 0.72 -15.63 -27.40
N ALA A 572 1.91 -15.05 -27.22
CA ALA A 572 2.53 -14.23 -28.25
C ALA A 572 2.89 -15.10 -29.48
N PRO A 573 2.79 -14.62 -30.74
CA PRO A 573 3.00 -15.46 -31.95
C PRO A 573 4.38 -16.15 -32.04
N GLN A 574 5.40 -15.57 -31.41
CA GLN A 574 6.76 -16.10 -31.34
C GLN A 574 7.02 -17.02 -30.12
N ALA A 575 6.06 -17.22 -29.21
CA ALA A 575 6.27 -17.84 -27.90
C ALA A 575 7.00 -19.19 -27.97
N LEU A 576 6.50 -20.12 -28.78
CA LEU A 576 7.13 -21.43 -28.93
C LEU A 576 8.48 -21.38 -29.68
N GLN A 577 8.69 -20.40 -30.56
CA GLN A 577 9.98 -20.20 -31.23
C GLN A 577 11.03 -19.73 -30.21
N SER A 578 10.72 -18.74 -29.37
CA SER A 578 11.66 -18.19 -28.38
C SER A 578 12.03 -19.24 -27.32
N VAL A 579 11.08 -20.08 -26.88
CA VAL A 579 11.38 -21.25 -26.03
C VAL A 579 12.27 -22.27 -26.75
N ALA A 580 11.96 -22.63 -28.00
CA ALA A 580 12.78 -23.57 -28.76
C ALA A 580 14.20 -23.05 -29.07
N ARG A 581 14.36 -21.73 -29.25
CA ARG A 581 15.66 -21.05 -29.37
C ARG A 581 16.47 -21.18 -28.08
N ALA A 582 15.86 -20.87 -26.93
CA ALA A 582 16.52 -21.00 -25.62
C ALA A 582 16.99 -22.44 -25.36
N LEU A 583 16.19 -23.43 -25.78
CA LEU A 583 16.55 -24.85 -25.72
C LEU A 583 17.72 -25.25 -26.63
N GLN A 584 18.03 -24.53 -27.73
CA GLN A 584 19.24 -24.80 -28.51
C GLN A 584 20.52 -24.47 -27.71
N ALA A 585 20.49 -23.41 -26.90
CA ALA A 585 21.63 -23.01 -26.07
C ALA A 585 21.85 -23.92 -24.85
N ARG A 586 20.78 -24.58 -24.35
CA ARG A 586 20.86 -25.54 -23.25
C ARG A 586 19.87 -26.72 -23.43
N PRO A 587 20.17 -27.70 -24.31
CA PRO A 587 19.23 -28.79 -24.63
C PRO A 587 18.85 -29.68 -23.44
N GLN A 588 19.70 -29.75 -22.41
CA GLN A 588 19.44 -30.49 -21.18
C GLN A 588 18.44 -29.82 -20.24
N ALA A 589 18.02 -28.58 -20.51
CA ALA A 589 17.06 -27.88 -19.68
C ALA A 589 15.77 -28.69 -19.47
N GLN A 590 15.24 -28.57 -18.26
CA GLN A 590 14.11 -29.34 -17.76
C GLN A 590 12.87 -28.48 -17.59
N ILE A 591 13.05 -27.18 -17.32
CA ILE A 591 11.98 -26.20 -17.17
C ILE A 591 12.40 -24.94 -17.92
N VAL A 592 11.47 -24.30 -18.62
CA VAL A 592 11.63 -22.98 -19.23
C VAL A 592 10.42 -22.12 -18.83
N TYR A 593 10.65 -20.85 -18.50
CA TYR A 593 9.57 -19.89 -18.27
C TYR A 593 9.85 -18.54 -18.93
N SER A 594 8.80 -17.75 -19.14
CA SER A 594 8.87 -16.42 -19.75
C SER A 594 8.37 -15.31 -18.83
N ASP A 595 8.66 -14.07 -19.20
CA ASP A 595 7.88 -12.92 -18.75
C ASP A 595 6.43 -13.02 -19.24
N GLU A 596 5.54 -12.31 -18.56
CA GLU A 596 4.09 -12.29 -18.80
C GLU A 596 3.56 -10.86 -18.67
N ASP A 597 2.43 -10.58 -19.28
CA ASP A 597 1.64 -9.38 -19.02
C ASP A 597 0.15 -9.73 -18.96
N LYS A 598 -0.70 -8.70 -18.91
CA LYS A 598 -2.16 -8.85 -18.89
C LYS A 598 -2.82 -8.19 -20.09
N LEU A 599 -3.98 -8.70 -20.47
CA LEU A 599 -4.91 -8.03 -21.37
C LEU A 599 -6.04 -7.42 -20.53
N ASP A 600 -6.24 -6.12 -20.68
CA ASP A 600 -7.42 -5.43 -20.13
C ASP A 600 -8.72 -5.88 -20.85
N PRO A 601 -9.91 -5.47 -20.37
CA PRO A 601 -11.18 -5.78 -21.04
C PRO A 601 -11.34 -5.24 -22.46
N GLN A 602 -10.43 -4.36 -22.92
CA GLN A 602 -10.37 -3.82 -24.28
C GLN A 602 -9.33 -4.57 -25.15
N GLY A 603 -8.68 -5.60 -24.61
CA GLY A 603 -7.65 -6.38 -25.28
C GLY A 603 -6.32 -5.65 -25.42
N GLN A 604 -6.08 -4.59 -24.66
CA GLN A 604 -4.79 -3.88 -24.63
C GLN A 604 -3.86 -4.50 -23.58
N ARG A 605 -2.56 -4.56 -23.90
CA ARG A 605 -1.53 -5.12 -23.02
C ARG A 605 -1.17 -4.16 -21.89
N CYS A 606 -1.20 -4.64 -20.65
CA CYS A 606 -1.02 -3.87 -19.42
C CYS A 606 -0.32 -4.70 -18.32
N GLU A 607 0.09 -4.06 -17.21
CA GLU A 607 0.64 -4.71 -16.00
C GLU A 607 1.73 -5.80 -16.25
N PRO A 608 2.86 -5.48 -16.91
CA PRO A 608 3.90 -6.47 -17.18
C PRO A 608 4.61 -6.96 -15.92
N HIS A 609 4.87 -8.25 -15.87
CA HIS A 609 5.65 -8.92 -14.84
C HIS A 609 6.98 -9.40 -15.45
N PHE A 610 8.00 -8.60 -15.23
CA PHE A 610 9.38 -8.81 -15.66
C PHE A 610 10.13 -9.57 -14.55
N LYS A 611 10.23 -10.88 -14.73
CA LYS A 611 10.69 -11.88 -13.76
C LYS A 611 12.24 -11.93 -13.74
N PRO A 612 12.87 -12.28 -12.60
CA PRO A 612 14.30 -12.60 -12.58
C PRO A 612 14.59 -13.95 -13.26
N ASP A 613 15.87 -14.27 -13.48
CA ASP A 613 16.30 -15.65 -13.71
C ASP A 613 16.04 -16.49 -12.42
N PHE A 614 16.23 -17.81 -12.47
CA PHE A 614 15.65 -18.73 -11.47
C PHE A 614 16.05 -18.44 -10.01
N ASN A 615 15.06 -18.15 -9.17
CA ASN A 615 15.21 -17.69 -7.79
C ASN A 615 14.41 -18.62 -6.84
N PRO A 616 15.03 -19.69 -6.30
CA PRO A 616 14.29 -20.68 -5.50
C PRO A 616 13.65 -20.10 -4.24
N ASP A 617 14.27 -19.11 -3.60
CA ASP A 617 13.68 -18.48 -2.41
C ASP A 617 12.46 -17.60 -2.76
N LEU A 618 12.49 -16.92 -3.91
CA LEU A 618 11.29 -16.25 -4.43
C LEU A 618 10.20 -17.25 -4.83
N LEU A 619 10.56 -18.44 -5.34
CA LEU A 619 9.59 -19.52 -5.63
C LEU A 619 8.94 -20.08 -4.35
N TYR A 620 9.67 -20.18 -3.25
CA TYR A 620 9.09 -20.55 -1.95
C TYR A 620 8.19 -19.45 -1.38
N ALA A 621 8.45 -18.19 -1.73
CA ALA A 621 7.66 -17.05 -1.33
C ALA A 621 6.39 -16.85 -2.18
N GLN A 622 6.43 -17.13 -3.47
CA GLN A 622 5.32 -16.90 -4.41
C GLN A 622 5.50 -17.67 -5.71
N ASN A 623 4.39 -17.99 -6.39
CA ASN A 623 4.42 -18.56 -7.73
C ASN A 623 4.71 -17.48 -8.79
N TYR A 624 5.95 -16.98 -8.83
CA TYR A 624 6.33 -15.95 -9.82
C TYR A 624 6.56 -16.51 -11.23
N VAL A 625 6.70 -17.83 -11.37
CA VAL A 625 6.91 -18.49 -12.66
C VAL A 625 5.60 -18.57 -13.44
N SER A 626 4.52 -19.08 -12.82
CA SER A 626 3.17 -19.12 -13.39
C SER A 626 3.18 -19.60 -14.86
N HIS A 627 2.87 -18.69 -15.79
CA HIS A 627 2.79 -18.92 -17.22
C HIS A 627 3.73 -17.94 -17.96
N LEU A 628 4.28 -18.23 -19.14
CA LEU A 628 4.28 -19.49 -19.87
C LEU A 628 5.20 -20.51 -19.18
N GLY A 629 4.64 -21.51 -18.49
CA GLY A 629 5.41 -22.57 -17.85
C GLY A 629 5.61 -23.73 -18.82
N VAL A 630 6.88 -24.06 -19.12
CA VAL A 630 7.24 -25.16 -20.03
C VAL A 630 8.10 -26.18 -19.30
N TYR A 631 7.68 -27.44 -19.31
CA TYR A 631 8.28 -28.51 -18.51
C TYR A 631 8.63 -29.68 -19.43
N ARG A 632 9.83 -30.27 -19.31
CA ARG A 632 10.17 -31.49 -20.07
C ARG A 632 9.17 -32.59 -19.68
N ARG A 633 8.51 -33.22 -20.66
CA ARG A 633 7.40 -34.15 -20.40
C ARG A 633 7.81 -35.27 -19.45
N SER A 634 9.01 -35.84 -19.60
CA SER A 634 9.53 -36.88 -18.71
C SER A 634 9.70 -36.45 -17.25
N LEU A 635 9.89 -35.16 -16.97
CA LEU A 635 9.94 -34.64 -15.60
C LEU A 635 8.53 -34.56 -14.99
N VAL A 636 7.55 -34.06 -15.75
CA VAL A 636 6.12 -34.11 -15.37
C VAL A 636 5.67 -35.57 -15.16
N GLU A 637 6.11 -36.45 -16.06
CA GLU A 637 6.15 -37.91 -15.99
C GLU A 637 6.53 -38.42 -14.59
N ALA A 638 7.78 -38.14 -14.21
CA ALA A 638 8.42 -38.61 -12.98
C ALA A 638 7.85 -38.05 -11.67
N VAL A 639 7.10 -36.93 -11.72
CA VAL A 639 6.41 -36.35 -10.55
C VAL A 639 4.91 -36.68 -10.49
N GLY A 640 4.38 -37.39 -11.49
CA GLY A 640 2.99 -37.87 -11.51
C GLY A 640 1.94 -36.84 -11.94
N GLY A 641 2.30 -35.84 -12.74
CA GLY A 641 1.34 -34.85 -13.24
C GLY A 641 0.82 -33.88 -12.17
N PHE A 642 -0.42 -33.39 -12.32
CA PHE A 642 -1.07 -32.48 -11.37
C PHE A 642 -1.70 -33.25 -10.21
N ARG A 643 -1.66 -32.68 -9.00
CA ARG A 643 -2.04 -33.37 -7.76
C ARG A 643 -3.40 -32.87 -7.23
N PRO A 644 -4.42 -33.74 -7.04
CA PRO A 644 -5.71 -33.34 -6.48
C PRO A 644 -5.59 -32.74 -5.07
N GLY A 645 -6.46 -31.79 -4.74
CA GLY A 645 -6.43 -31.06 -3.48
C GLY A 645 -5.48 -29.86 -3.46
N PHE A 646 -5.01 -29.43 -4.64
CA PHE A 646 -4.18 -28.22 -4.87
C PHE A 646 -4.80 -27.30 -5.93
N GLU A 647 -6.11 -27.41 -6.15
CA GLU A 647 -6.87 -26.55 -7.05
C GLU A 647 -6.62 -25.07 -6.71
N GLY A 648 -6.47 -24.23 -7.73
CA GLY A 648 -6.13 -22.81 -7.57
C GLY A 648 -4.64 -22.52 -7.34
N SER A 649 -3.81 -23.56 -7.15
CA SER A 649 -2.34 -23.44 -7.04
C SER A 649 -1.60 -24.68 -7.60
N GLN A 650 -2.26 -25.41 -8.51
CA GLN A 650 -1.82 -26.71 -9.05
C GLN A 650 -0.54 -26.62 -9.89
N ASP A 651 -0.29 -25.45 -10.47
CA ASP A 651 0.89 -25.08 -11.23
C ASP A 651 2.10 -24.83 -10.31
N HIS A 652 1.91 -24.11 -9.19
CA HIS A 652 2.94 -23.93 -8.16
C HIS A 652 3.34 -25.27 -7.54
N ASP A 653 2.35 -26.13 -7.23
CA ASP A 653 2.57 -27.49 -6.73
C ASP A 653 3.35 -28.37 -7.72
N LEU A 654 2.99 -28.34 -9.00
CA LEU A 654 3.71 -29.05 -10.05
C LEU A 654 5.15 -28.54 -10.16
N LEU A 655 5.34 -27.21 -10.22
CA LEU A 655 6.64 -26.58 -10.34
C LEU A 655 7.57 -26.93 -9.17
N LEU A 656 7.08 -26.84 -7.92
CA LEU A 656 7.85 -27.21 -6.73
C LEU A 656 8.29 -28.69 -6.77
N ARG A 657 7.39 -29.60 -7.15
CA ARG A 657 7.72 -31.03 -7.31
C ARG A 657 8.71 -31.28 -8.45
N CYS A 658 8.60 -30.56 -9.56
CA CYS A 658 9.54 -30.61 -10.69
C CYS A 658 10.93 -30.12 -10.28
N VAL A 659 11.02 -28.96 -9.62
CA VAL A 659 12.26 -28.37 -9.09
C VAL A 659 12.95 -29.32 -8.10
N ALA A 660 12.19 -29.99 -7.23
CA ALA A 660 12.70 -30.96 -6.27
C ALA A 660 13.41 -32.20 -6.90
N ARG A 661 13.31 -32.41 -8.21
CA ARG A 661 14.02 -33.49 -8.93
C ARG A 661 15.27 -33.02 -9.68
N LEU A 662 15.46 -31.71 -9.84
CA LEU A 662 16.57 -31.15 -10.60
C LEU A 662 17.92 -31.38 -9.90
N GLN A 663 18.94 -31.71 -10.68
CA GLN A 663 20.32 -31.88 -10.18
C GLN A 663 21.13 -30.57 -10.31
N ASP A 664 20.80 -29.74 -11.30
CA ASP A 664 21.42 -28.44 -11.55
C ASP A 664 20.33 -27.36 -11.64
N PRO A 665 20.30 -26.35 -10.75
CA PRO A 665 19.34 -25.24 -10.84
C PRO A 665 19.38 -24.48 -12.17
N ARG A 666 20.51 -24.54 -12.90
CA ARG A 666 20.66 -23.92 -14.23
C ARG A 666 19.86 -24.65 -15.32
N ASP A 667 19.24 -25.79 -15.03
CA ASP A 667 18.30 -26.47 -15.93
C ASP A 667 16.87 -25.90 -15.87
N VAL A 668 16.65 -24.86 -15.03
CA VAL A 668 15.53 -23.92 -15.19
C VAL A 668 16.02 -22.72 -15.99
N LEU A 669 15.46 -22.53 -17.18
CA LEU A 669 15.75 -21.39 -18.04
C LEU A 669 14.67 -20.31 -17.92
N HIS A 670 15.11 -19.06 -18.03
CA HIS A 670 14.24 -17.90 -18.16
C HIS A 670 14.44 -17.25 -19.54
N VAL A 671 13.34 -16.97 -20.21
CA VAL A 671 13.27 -16.21 -21.47
C VAL A 671 12.69 -14.83 -21.15
N PRO A 672 13.51 -13.76 -21.09
CA PRO A 672 13.07 -12.41 -20.70
C PRO A 672 12.33 -11.68 -21.86
N GLU A 673 11.35 -12.36 -22.43
CA GLU A 673 10.43 -11.89 -23.47
C GLU A 673 9.01 -12.10 -22.94
N VAL A 674 8.08 -11.18 -23.23
CA VAL A 674 6.69 -11.33 -22.83
C VAL A 674 5.97 -12.25 -23.80
N LEU A 675 5.83 -13.52 -23.42
CA LEU A 675 5.31 -14.59 -24.30
C LEU A 675 3.89 -15.06 -23.92
N TYR A 676 3.35 -14.57 -22.80
CA TYR A 676 2.05 -14.93 -22.25
C TYR A 676 1.24 -13.68 -21.89
N HIS A 677 -0.05 -13.69 -22.23
CA HIS A 677 -0.96 -12.57 -22.04
C HIS A 677 -2.21 -13.01 -21.26
N TRP A 678 -2.29 -12.65 -19.97
CA TRP A 678 -3.35 -13.06 -19.04
C TRP A 678 -4.56 -12.12 -19.06
N ARG A 679 -5.77 -12.59 -19.36
CA ARG A 679 -6.96 -11.72 -19.46
C ARG A 679 -7.56 -11.33 -18.11
N GLN A 680 -7.78 -10.03 -17.93
CA GLN A 680 -8.55 -9.48 -16.82
C GLN A 680 -10.06 -9.57 -17.05
N VAL A 681 -10.67 -10.76 -16.89
CA VAL A 681 -12.12 -10.96 -17.09
C VAL A 681 -12.94 -11.01 -15.80
N PRO A 682 -14.14 -10.37 -15.74
CA PRO A 682 -15.05 -10.47 -14.60
C PRO A 682 -15.43 -11.92 -14.28
N GLY A 683 -15.03 -12.40 -13.10
CA GLY A 683 -15.28 -13.78 -12.65
C GLY A 683 -14.03 -14.67 -12.62
N SER A 684 -12.92 -14.27 -13.25
CA SER A 684 -11.61 -14.90 -13.06
C SER A 684 -11.16 -14.88 -11.59
N THR A 685 -10.28 -15.80 -11.21
CA THR A 685 -9.71 -15.95 -9.85
C THR A 685 -9.13 -14.63 -9.32
N ALA A 686 -8.66 -13.75 -10.21
CA ALA A 686 -8.20 -12.40 -9.90
C ALA A 686 -9.25 -11.51 -9.19
N LEU A 687 -10.55 -11.77 -9.35
CA LEU A 687 -11.64 -10.89 -8.88
C LEU A 687 -12.57 -11.52 -7.82
N ARG A 688 -12.68 -12.85 -7.71
CA ARG A 688 -13.56 -13.49 -6.70
C ARG A 688 -12.89 -13.53 -5.33
N HIS A 689 -13.46 -12.86 -4.33
CA HIS A 689 -12.92 -12.86 -2.95
C HIS A 689 -12.80 -14.29 -2.38
N ASP A 690 -13.86 -15.10 -2.51
CA ASP A 690 -13.88 -16.48 -2.01
C ASP A 690 -12.83 -17.40 -2.68
N ALA A 691 -12.42 -17.06 -3.91
CA ALA A 691 -11.43 -17.84 -4.64
C ALA A 691 -9.99 -17.58 -4.19
N LYS A 692 -9.74 -16.41 -3.59
CA LYS A 692 -8.41 -16.01 -3.13
C LYS A 692 -7.99 -16.79 -1.89
N ASP A 693 -8.93 -17.04 -0.97
CA ASP A 693 -8.61 -17.70 0.31
C ASP A 693 -8.23 -19.18 0.11
N TYR A 694 -8.97 -19.94 -0.71
CA TYR A 694 -8.63 -21.36 -0.93
C TYR A 694 -7.35 -21.52 -1.76
N ALA A 695 -7.13 -20.69 -2.78
CA ALA A 695 -5.92 -20.74 -3.61
C ALA A 695 -4.66 -20.38 -2.80
N CYS A 696 -4.74 -19.39 -1.91
CA CYS A 696 -3.63 -19.06 -1.01
C CYS A 696 -3.32 -20.21 -0.04
N GLU A 697 -4.32 -20.90 0.52
CA GLU A 697 -4.08 -22.06 1.38
C GLU A 697 -3.56 -23.27 0.59
N ALA A 698 -4.01 -23.48 -0.65
CA ALA A 698 -3.48 -24.50 -1.55
C ALA A 698 -1.99 -24.26 -1.85
N GLY A 699 -1.59 -23.03 -2.17
CA GLY A 699 -0.18 -22.69 -2.39
C GLY A 699 0.67 -22.73 -1.12
N ARG A 700 0.14 -22.28 0.03
CA ARG A 700 0.81 -22.48 1.34
C ARG A 700 1.06 -23.96 1.63
N ARG A 701 0.08 -24.83 1.34
CA ARG A 701 0.22 -26.29 1.43
C ARG A 701 1.20 -26.86 0.42
N ALA A 702 1.30 -26.30 -0.79
CA ALA A 702 2.24 -26.75 -1.81
C ALA A 702 3.69 -26.48 -1.37
N VAL A 703 3.98 -25.26 -0.91
CA VAL A 703 5.28 -24.87 -0.36
C VAL A 703 5.60 -25.67 0.93
N GLN A 704 4.62 -25.89 1.82
CA GLN A 704 4.81 -26.74 2.99
C GLN A 704 5.17 -28.17 2.60
N ALA A 705 4.45 -28.79 1.66
CA ALA A 705 4.71 -30.15 1.21
C ALA A 705 6.07 -30.30 0.48
N HIS A 706 6.55 -29.25 -0.18
CA HIS A 706 7.90 -29.20 -0.74
C HIS A 706 8.96 -29.22 0.36
N HIS A 707 8.80 -28.39 1.39
CA HIS A 707 9.72 -28.37 2.53
C HIS A 707 9.64 -29.63 3.39
N ASP A 708 8.46 -30.21 3.61
CA ASP A 708 8.31 -31.47 4.35
C ASP A 708 9.10 -32.62 3.72
N ALA A 709 9.30 -32.58 2.39
CA ALA A 709 10.06 -33.57 1.62
C ALA A 709 11.59 -33.34 1.60
N LEU A 710 12.06 -32.08 1.64
CA LEU A 710 13.47 -31.73 1.45
C LEU A 710 14.15 -31.06 2.67
N HIS A 711 13.36 -30.36 3.48
CA HIS A 711 13.79 -29.45 4.54
C HIS A 711 12.87 -29.60 5.77
N PRO A 712 12.85 -30.78 6.42
CA PRO A 712 11.91 -31.08 7.51
C PRO A 712 12.06 -30.08 8.67
N GLY A 713 10.93 -29.58 9.17
CA GLY A 713 10.87 -28.63 10.28
C GLY A 713 10.69 -27.16 9.87
N VAL A 714 10.80 -26.82 8.58
CA VAL A 714 10.40 -25.50 8.06
C VAL A 714 8.88 -25.32 8.21
N GLN A 715 8.44 -24.14 8.66
CA GLN A 715 7.03 -23.79 8.83
C GLN A 715 6.61 -22.73 7.80
N VAL A 716 5.54 -22.98 7.05
CA VAL A 716 5.05 -22.05 6.00
C VAL A 716 3.78 -21.33 6.43
N SER A 717 3.84 -19.99 6.47
CA SER A 717 2.71 -19.11 6.77
C SER A 717 2.38 -18.18 5.59
N ILE A 718 1.10 -17.79 5.48
CA ILE A 718 0.66 -16.77 4.51
C ILE A 718 0.95 -15.39 5.10
N VAL A 719 1.64 -14.54 4.34
CA VAL A 719 1.90 -13.12 4.69
C VAL A 719 1.08 -12.16 3.82
N GLY A 720 0.54 -12.61 2.69
CA GLY A 720 -0.38 -11.84 1.84
C GLY A 720 -1.02 -12.72 0.77
N PRO A 721 -1.93 -12.19 -0.07
CA PRO A 721 -2.52 -12.94 -1.16
C PRO A 721 -1.43 -13.48 -2.11
N GLY A 722 -1.30 -14.80 -2.20
CA GLY A 722 -0.24 -15.48 -2.99
C GLY A 722 1.18 -15.35 -2.43
N LEU A 723 1.36 -14.78 -1.23
CA LEU A 723 2.67 -14.53 -0.61
C LEU A 723 2.86 -15.35 0.67
N TYR A 724 3.97 -16.08 0.74
CA TYR A 724 4.31 -17.01 1.81
C TYR A 724 5.63 -16.64 2.49
N ARG A 725 5.77 -16.98 3.78
CA ARG A 725 7.04 -16.97 4.53
C ARG A 725 7.38 -18.41 4.91
N SER A 726 8.59 -18.84 4.56
CA SER A 726 9.17 -20.10 5.03
C SER A 726 10.06 -19.81 6.25
N LEU A 727 9.55 -20.12 7.45
CA LEU A 727 10.30 -19.98 8.71
C LEU A 727 11.17 -21.23 8.91
N TRP A 728 12.47 -21.08 8.67
CA TRP A 728 13.44 -22.16 8.87
C TRP A 728 13.72 -22.38 10.37
N PRO A 729 13.92 -23.63 10.83
CA PRO A 729 14.20 -23.90 12.23
C PRO A 729 15.59 -23.40 12.63
N LEU A 730 15.74 -23.01 13.91
CA LEU A 730 17.06 -22.87 14.53
C LEU A 730 17.49 -24.22 15.15
N PRO A 731 18.79 -24.53 15.19
CA PRO A 731 19.31 -25.68 15.94
C PRO A 731 19.10 -25.50 17.45
N ALA A 732 19.07 -26.61 18.19
CA ALA A 732 18.99 -26.57 19.66
C ALA A 732 20.24 -25.93 20.29
N GLU A 733 21.42 -26.20 19.73
CA GLU A 733 22.65 -25.49 20.06
C GLU A 733 22.84 -24.32 19.09
N LEU A 734 22.61 -23.11 19.60
CA LEU A 734 22.71 -21.88 18.81
C LEU A 734 24.18 -21.54 18.52
N PRO A 735 24.60 -21.41 17.24
CA PRO A 735 25.97 -21.05 16.88
C PRO A 735 26.34 -19.67 17.42
N ARG A 736 27.62 -19.48 17.78
CA ARG A 736 28.09 -18.15 18.17
C ARG A 736 28.21 -17.24 16.94
N VAL A 737 27.65 -16.05 17.04
CA VAL A 737 27.82 -14.95 16.08
C VAL A 737 28.87 -13.97 16.60
N SER A 738 29.83 -13.57 15.76
CA SER A 738 30.71 -12.43 16.06
C SER A 738 30.27 -11.22 15.22
N LEU A 739 29.74 -10.20 15.90
CA LEU A 739 29.31 -8.94 15.29
C LEU A 739 30.50 -7.96 15.27
N ILE A 740 30.98 -7.60 14.10
CA ILE A 740 32.15 -6.74 13.90
C ILE A 740 31.66 -5.34 13.61
N VAL A 741 32.11 -4.37 14.44
CA VAL A 741 31.68 -2.96 14.39
C VAL A 741 32.92 -2.06 14.26
N PRO A 742 33.37 -1.74 13.02
CA PRO A 742 34.44 -0.77 12.81
C PRO A 742 33.96 0.65 13.13
N THR A 743 34.76 1.40 13.88
CA THR A 743 34.41 2.74 14.35
C THR A 743 35.63 3.65 14.41
N ARG A 744 35.39 4.96 14.34
CA ARG A 744 36.36 6.01 14.65
C ARG A 744 35.61 7.26 15.04
N ASP A 745 35.84 7.74 16.27
CA ASP A 745 35.18 8.92 16.83
C ASP A 745 33.63 8.83 16.78
N GLY A 746 32.91 9.92 17.06
CA GLY A 746 31.45 9.97 16.88
C GLY A 746 30.66 9.17 17.92
N LEU A 747 31.00 9.38 19.20
CA LEU A 747 30.46 8.64 20.36
C LEU A 747 28.93 8.39 20.33
N ASP A 748 28.12 9.40 20.04
CA ASP A 748 26.65 9.25 20.09
C ASP A 748 26.12 8.21 19.10
N VAL A 749 26.78 8.10 17.94
CA VAL A 749 26.45 7.14 16.88
C VAL A 749 26.87 5.72 17.31
N LEU A 750 28.14 5.56 17.72
CA LEU A 750 28.67 4.29 18.21
C LEU A 750 27.87 3.78 19.43
N ARG A 751 27.56 4.67 20.39
CA ARG A 751 26.81 4.31 21.60
C ARG A 751 25.43 3.77 21.23
N THR A 752 24.71 4.45 20.33
CA THR A 752 23.38 4.01 19.86
C THR A 752 23.45 2.62 19.23
N CYS A 753 24.47 2.35 18.41
CA CYS A 753 24.69 1.02 17.83
C CYS A 753 24.95 -0.04 18.91
N ILE A 754 25.96 0.14 19.76
CA ILE A 754 26.35 -0.86 20.77
C ILE A 754 25.25 -1.10 21.82
N GLU A 755 24.59 -0.04 22.31
CA GLU A 755 23.53 -0.17 23.30
C GLU A 755 22.28 -0.82 22.68
N SER A 756 21.88 -0.48 21.45
CA SER A 756 20.77 -1.18 20.77
C SER A 756 21.08 -2.66 20.46
N LEU A 757 22.31 -2.99 20.05
CA LEU A 757 22.75 -4.37 19.86
C LEU A 757 22.65 -5.19 21.15
N VAL A 758 23.05 -4.63 22.29
CA VAL A 758 23.05 -5.30 23.60
C VAL A 758 21.64 -5.43 24.18
N GLU A 759 20.84 -4.37 24.12
CA GLU A 759 19.55 -4.26 24.81
C GLU A 759 18.40 -4.88 24.03
N ARG A 760 18.44 -4.87 22.68
CA ARG A 760 17.31 -5.28 21.85
C ARG A 760 17.48 -6.64 21.17
N THR A 761 18.70 -7.14 20.96
CA THR A 761 18.92 -8.43 20.28
C THR A 761 18.49 -9.61 21.18
N ALA A 762 17.47 -10.37 20.75
CA ALA A 762 16.97 -11.52 21.49
C ALA A 762 17.90 -12.76 21.43
N TYR A 763 18.55 -12.97 20.28
CA TYR A 763 19.48 -14.06 20.06
C TYR A 763 20.59 -14.10 21.15
N PRO A 764 20.78 -15.20 21.90
CA PRO A 764 21.59 -15.16 23.13
C PRO A 764 23.10 -15.37 22.92
N ASN A 765 23.53 -16.02 21.83
CA ASN A 765 24.93 -16.43 21.64
C ASN A 765 25.67 -15.54 20.63
N TYR A 766 26.00 -14.31 21.03
CA TYR A 766 26.85 -13.42 20.24
C TYR A 766 27.98 -12.77 21.07
N GLU A 767 29.04 -12.34 20.39
CA GLU A 767 30.01 -11.36 20.88
C GLU A 767 30.02 -10.15 19.94
N ILE A 768 30.42 -8.98 20.45
CA ILE A 768 30.66 -7.77 19.65
C ILE A 768 32.16 -7.46 19.65
N LEU A 769 32.74 -7.31 18.47
CA LEU A 769 34.11 -6.85 18.25
C LEU A 769 34.08 -5.42 17.74
N VAL A 770 34.30 -4.45 18.63
CA VAL A 770 34.41 -3.04 18.26
C VAL A 770 35.83 -2.78 17.78
N VAL A 771 36.00 -2.39 16.51
CA VAL A 771 37.31 -2.14 15.91
C VAL A 771 37.55 -0.63 15.89
N ASP A 772 38.33 -0.14 16.85
CA ASP A 772 38.70 1.27 16.93
C ASP A 772 39.82 1.59 15.92
N ASN A 773 39.47 2.35 14.88
CA ASN A 773 40.40 2.81 13.85
C ASN A 773 41.10 4.13 14.23
N GLY A 774 41.65 4.17 15.44
CA GLY A 774 42.39 5.32 15.96
C GLY A 774 41.51 6.54 16.24
N SER A 775 40.47 6.35 17.06
CA SER A 775 39.71 7.46 17.65
C SER A 775 40.63 8.39 18.45
N VAL A 776 40.29 9.68 18.48
CA VAL A 776 41.04 10.74 19.17
C VAL A 776 40.17 11.56 20.12
N GLU A 777 38.84 11.50 19.98
CA GLU A 777 37.91 12.17 20.88
C GLU A 777 37.98 11.59 22.31
N PRO A 778 38.24 12.40 23.35
CA PRO A 778 38.39 11.91 24.72
C PRO A 778 37.18 11.11 25.23
N ASP A 779 35.96 11.55 24.89
CA ASP A 779 34.74 10.88 25.32
C ASP A 779 34.53 9.54 24.61
N THR A 780 34.92 9.45 23.32
CA THR A 780 34.91 8.18 22.56
C THR A 780 35.90 7.18 23.15
N LEU A 781 37.13 7.63 23.44
CA LEU A 781 38.16 6.81 24.09
C LEU A 781 37.74 6.34 25.49
N ALA A 782 37.14 7.23 26.30
CA ALA A 782 36.63 6.88 27.62
C ALA A 782 35.49 5.84 27.55
N TYR A 783 34.59 5.96 26.58
CA TYR A 783 33.52 4.98 26.35
C TYR A 783 34.07 3.62 25.92
N LEU A 784 35.00 3.58 24.95
CA LEU A 784 35.67 2.35 24.49
C LEU A 784 36.39 1.63 25.65
N ALA A 785 37.12 2.36 26.49
CA ALA A 785 37.79 1.79 27.66
C ALA A 785 36.80 1.23 28.71
N ALA A 786 35.59 1.79 28.82
CA ALA A 786 34.54 1.34 29.73
C ALA A 786 33.73 0.14 29.20
N LEU A 787 33.69 -0.10 27.88
CA LEU A 787 32.86 -1.15 27.28
C LEU A 787 33.14 -2.57 27.84
N PRO A 788 34.38 -3.08 27.90
CA PRO A 788 34.65 -4.42 28.46
C PRO A 788 34.32 -4.51 29.95
N GLN A 789 34.40 -3.40 30.70
CA GLN A 789 34.08 -3.35 32.12
C GLN A 789 32.55 -3.38 32.35
N ARG A 790 31.78 -2.68 31.48
CA ARG A 790 30.31 -2.63 31.53
C ARG A 790 29.65 -3.92 31.05
N LEU A 791 30.22 -4.58 30.04
CA LEU A 791 29.55 -5.64 29.27
C LEU A 791 30.27 -7.00 29.32
N GLY A 792 31.42 -7.08 30.00
CA GLY A 792 32.19 -8.31 30.18
C GLY A 792 32.61 -8.95 28.86
N GLU A 793 32.61 -10.29 28.82
CA GLU A 793 33.03 -11.05 27.62
C GLU A 793 32.13 -10.85 26.37
N ARG A 794 30.96 -10.19 26.52
CA ARG A 794 30.06 -9.92 25.39
C ARG A 794 30.65 -8.87 24.43
N VAL A 795 31.55 -7.99 24.89
CA VAL A 795 32.16 -6.95 24.05
C VAL A 795 33.68 -6.93 24.21
N ARG A 796 34.39 -6.98 23.08
CA ARG A 796 35.84 -6.79 23.00
C ARG A 796 36.12 -5.57 22.13
N VAL A 797 37.04 -4.72 22.56
CA VAL A 797 37.55 -3.63 21.74
C VAL A 797 38.90 -4.04 21.17
N LEU A 798 39.03 -3.95 19.85
CA LEU A 798 40.27 -4.13 19.10
C LEU A 798 40.78 -2.74 18.72
N HIS A 799 42.10 -2.53 18.69
CA HIS A 799 42.69 -1.25 18.32
C HIS A 799 43.52 -1.45 17.05
N ASP A 800 43.19 -0.69 16.00
CA ASP A 800 43.85 -0.81 14.70
C ASP A 800 43.98 0.59 14.05
N PRO A 801 45.01 1.37 14.42
CA PRO A 801 45.19 2.75 13.98
C PRO A 801 45.73 2.89 12.55
N GLN A 802 45.65 1.83 11.73
CA GLN A 802 46.07 1.89 10.32
C GLN A 802 45.23 2.89 9.50
N PRO A 803 45.71 3.38 8.34
CA PRO A 803 44.90 4.22 7.45
C PRO A 803 43.55 3.54 7.11
N PHE A 804 42.46 4.30 7.15
CA PHE A 804 41.10 3.74 7.04
C PHE A 804 40.91 2.90 5.77
N ASN A 805 40.72 1.60 5.96
CA ASN A 805 40.39 0.62 4.95
C ASN A 805 39.36 -0.34 5.58
N TYR A 806 38.10 -0.17 5.20
CA TYR A 806 36.97 -0.91 5.77
C TYR A 806 37.12 -2.42 5.56
N ALA A 807 37.60 -2.84 4.39
CA ALA A 807 37.84 -4.24 4.08
C ALA A 807 38.97 -4.83 4.95
N ALA A 808 40.10 -4.11 5.12
CA ALA A 808 41.21 -4.55 5.96
C ALA A 808 40.81 -4.67 7.44
N LEU A 809 40.12 -3.67 8.00
CA LEU A 809 39.66 -3.65 9.39
C LEU A 809 38.73 -4.83 9.70
N ASN A 810 37.78 -5.11 8.80
CA ASN A 810 36.88 -6.26 8.94
C ASN A 810 37.63 -7.59 8.81
N ASN A 811 38.51 -7.76 7.81
CA ASN A 811 39.31 -8.98 7.65
C ASN A 811 40.15 -9.28 8.91
N ALA A 812 40.82 -8.27 9.47
CA ALA A 812 41.65 -8.39 10.68
C ALA A 812 40.83 -8.72 11.94
N ALA A 813 39.58 -8.25 12.02
CA ALA A 813 38.66 -8.59 13.10
C ALA A 813 38.04 -10.00 12.94
N VAL A 814 37.73 -10.44 11.72
CA VAL A 814 37.27 -11.82 11.44
C VAL A 814 38.31 -12.85 11.89
N ALA A 815 39.59 -12.58 11.66
CA ALA A 815 40.68 -13.45 12.14
C ALA A 815 40.66 -13.64 13.69
N GLN A 816 40.11 -12.67 14.43
CA GLN A 816 40.02 -12.65 15.89
C GLN A 816 38.63 -13.02 16.45
N ALA A 817 37.68 -13.34 15.57
CA ALA A 817 36.33 -13.79 15.90
C ALA A 817 36.34 -15.19 16.52
N ARG A 818 35.42 -15.41 17.47
CA ARG A 818 35.16 -16.72 18.13
C ARG A 818 33.89 -17.39 17.61
N GLY A 819 33.10 -16.68 16.80
CA GLY A 819 31.88 -17.17 16.17
C GLY A 819 32.13 -18.01 14.92
N SER A 820 31.24 -18.98 14.69
CA SER A 820 31.13 -19.70 13.42
C SER A 820 30.33 -18.91 12.37
N LEU A 821 29.60 -17.90 12.82
CA LEU A 821 28.92 -16.90 11.99
C LEU A 821 29.58 -15.53 12.22
N ILE A 822 29.77 -14.78 11.13
CA ILE A 822 30.33 -13.42 11.11
C ILE A 822 29.21 -12.47 10.71
N GLY A 823 28.96 -11.45 11.53
CA GLY A 823 28.13 -10.30 11.18
C GLY A 823 29.01 -9.08 10.91
N LEU A 824 28.98 -8.55 9.70
CA LEU A 824 29.53 -7.23 9.39
C LEU A 824 28.46 -6.19 9.72
N ILE A 825 28.79 -5.23 10.58
CA ILE A 825 27.86 -4.26 11.14
C ILE A 825 28.51 -2.87 11.11
N ASN A 826 27.84 -1.87 10.53
CA ASN A 826 28.33 -0.49 10.62
C ASN A 826 28.09 0.11 12.02
N ASN A 827 28.93 1.06 12.44
CA ASN A 827 28.76 1.72 13.74
C ASN A 827 27.55 2.67 13.82
N ASP A 828 26.84 2.91 12.72
CA ASP A 828 25.68 3.79 12.60
C ASP A 828 24.35 3.05 12.32
N VAL A 829 24.26 1.77 12.70
CA VAL A 829 22.98 1.02 12.73
C VAL A 829 22.27 1.12 14.09
N GLU A 830 20.97 0.88 14.10
CA GLU A 830 20.16 0.74 15.32
C GLU A 830 19.18 -0.43 15.17
N VAL A 831 19.21 -1.37 16.11
CA VAL A 831 18.29 -2.52 16.15
C VAL A 831 16.87 -2.04 16.47
N ILE A 832 15.86 -2.45 15.69
CA ILE A 832 14.45 -2.14 15.99
C ILE A 832 13.56 -3.37 16.14
N GLY A 833 13.85 -4.49 15.46
CA GLY A 833 13.21 -5.79 15.71
C GLY A 833 14.10 -6.67 16.59
N PRO A 834 13.59 -7.27 17.70
CA PRO A 834 14.43 -8.07 18.60
C PRO A 834 14.92 -9.38 17.98
N ASP A 835 14.09 -10.00 17.14
CA ASP A 835 14.34 -11.29 16.48
C ASP A 835 15.20 -11.17 15.21
N TRP A 836 15.82 -10.00 14.95
CA TRP A 836 16.55 -9.73 13.71
C TRP A 836 17.68 -10.74 13.47
N LEU A 837 18.44 -11.05 14.52
CA LEU A 837 19.58 -11.96 14.43
C LEU A 837 19.12 -13.42 14.34
N ASP A 838 18.05 -13.80 15.04
CA ASP A 838 17.41 -15.10 14.87
C ASP A 838 17.00 -15.36 13.41
N GLU A 839 16.36 -14.39 12.76
CA GLU A 839 15.97 -14.50 11.34
C GLU A 839 17.19 -14.62 10.43
N MET A 840 18.23 -13.80 10.62
CA MET A 840 19.43 -13.88 9.80
C MET A 840 20.19 -15.20 10.01
N VAL A 841 20.29 -15.69 11.25
CA VAL A 841 20.95 -16.97 11.59
C VAL A 841 20.22 -18.16 10.94
N ARG A 842 18.88 -18.17 10.96
CA ARG A 842 18.06 -19.20 10.28
C ARG A 842 18.43 -19.35 8.81
N HIS A 843 18.67 -18.23 8.12
CA HIS A 843 19.09 -18.26 6.72
C HIS A 843 20.59 -18.54 6.55
N ALA A 844 21.46 -17.98 7.39
CA ALA A 844 22.92 -18.18 7.30
C ALA A 844 23.36 -19.62 7.64
N LEU A 845 22.50 -20.41 8.29
CA LEU A 845 22.74 -21.84 8.54
C LEU A 845 22.37 -22.75 7.37
N ARG A 846 21.65 -22.26 6.35
CA ARG A 846 21.30 -23.05 5.17
C ARG A 846 22.55 -23.29 4.30
N PRO A 847 22.94 -24.54 4.00
CA PRO A 847 24.21 -24.84 3.31
C PRO A 847 24.38 -24.12 1.97
N GLU A 848 23.29 -23.89 1.25
CA GLU A 848 23.27 -23.28 -0.07
C GLU A 848 23.19 -21.74 -0.06
N ILE A 849 22.99 -21.13 1.11
CA ILE A 849 23.01 -19.67 1.29
C ILE A 849 24.41 -19.22 1.73
N GLY A 850 24.90 -18.11 1.17
CA GLY A 850 26.20 -17.51 1.47
C GLY A 850 26.06 -16.30 2.39
N CYS A 851 25.79 -15.13 1.81
CA CYS A 851 25.51 -13.90 2.55
C CYS A 851 24.00 -13.73 2.80
N VAL A 852 23.65 -13.22 3.99
CA VAL A 852 22.29 -12.82 4.37
C VAL A 852 22.29 -11.33 4.71
N GLY A 853 21.37 -10.56 4.11
CA GLY A 853 21.18 -9.14 4.39
C GLY A 853 19.83 -8.82 5.03
N ALA A 854 19.82 -7.82 5.91
CA ALA A 854 18.63 -7.30 6.56
C ALA A 854 17.90 -6.22 5.73
N LYS A 855 16.65 -5.92 6.07
CA LYS A 855 15.94 -4.72 5.60
C LYS A 855 16.38 -3.52 6.44
N LEU A 856 17.02 -2.56 5.78
CA LEU A 856 17.49 -1.33 6.43
C LEU A 856 16.60 -0.17 6.05
N TYR A 857 16.27 0.66 7.04
CA TYR A 857 15.54 1.91 6.87
C TYR A 857 16.42 3.13 7.15
N TYR A 858 16.08 4.23 6.52
CA TYR A 858 16.45 5.54 6.97
C TYR A 858 15.66 5.96 8.21
N PRO A 859 16.13 6.96 8.99
CA PRO A 859 15.41 7.47 10.16
C PRO A 859 14.04 8.11 9.88
N ASP A 860 13.65 8.26 8.61
CA ASP A 860 12.34 8.76 8.15
C ASP A 860 11.37 7.62 7.74
N ASP A 861 11.65 6.38 8.18
CA ASP A 861 10.88 5.17 7.82
C ASP A 861 10.80 4.90 6.30
N THR A 862 11.73 5.43 5.50
CA THR A 862 11.92 5.01 4.10
C THR A 862 12.94 3.89 3.98
N VAL A 863 12.75 2.97 3.03
CA VAL A 863 13.64 1.84 2.76
C VAL A 863 14.97 2.36 2.23
N GLN A 864 16.07 1.98 2.88
CA GLN A 864 17.42 2.22 2.40
C GLN A 864 17.97 1.00 1.65
N HIS A 865 17.75 -0.21 2.18
CA HIS A 865 18.27 -1.45 1.61
C HIS A 865 17.20 -2.55 1.56
N ALA A 866 16.95 -3.05 0.35
CA ALA A 866 16.12 -4.23 0.09
C ALA A 866 16.83 -5.24 -0.84
N GLY A 867 18.12 -5.51 -0.59
CA GLY A 867 19.03 -6.11 -1.56
C GLY A 867 19.74 -5.06 -2.42
N VAL A 868 20.78 -5.49 -3.13
CA VAL A 868 21.54 -4.70 -4.12
C VAL A 868 21.32 -5.31 -5.50
N ILE A 869 21.10 -4.43 -6.49
CA ILE A 869 20.99 -4.77 -7.92
C ILE A 869 22.24 -4.28 -8.63
N LEU A 870 22.84 -5.13 -9.47
CA LEU A 870 24.02 -4.79 -10.25
C LEU A 870 23.67 -3.90 -11.46
N GLY A 871 24.65 -3.15 -11.94
CA GLY A 871 24.51 -2.24 -13.09
C GLY A 871 23.83 -0.90 -12.77
N ILE A 872 23.04 -0.80 -11.69
CA ILE A 872 22.42 0.48 -11.32
C ILE A 872 23.51 1.51 -10.99
N GLY A 873 23.40 2.71 -11.58
CA GLY A 873 24.40 3.78 -11.43
C GLY A 873 25.76 3.45 -12.06
N GLY A 874 25.85 2.38 -12.86
CA GLY A 874 27.07 1.92 -13.54
C GLY A 874 27.81 0.79 -12.83
N VAL A 875 27.56 0.54 -11.54
CA VAL A 875 28.17 -0.58 -10.79
C VAL A 875 27.11 -1.37 -10.02
N ALA A 876 26.52 -0.78 -8.99
CA ALA A 876 25.46 -1.39 -8.20
C ALA A 876 24.77 -0.34 -7.30
N ASP A 877 23.50 -0.56 -6.96
CA ASP A 877 22.76 0.28 -6.00
C ASP A 877 21.64 -0.53 -5.31
N HIS A 878 21.03 0.04 -4.27
CA HIS A 878 20.05 -0.63 -3.43
C HIS A 878 18.67 -0.67 -4.09
N ALA A 879 18.04 -1.85 -4.09
CA ALA A 879 16.67 -2.03 -4.56
C ALA A 879 15.68 -1.25 -3.68
N HIS A 880 14.62 -0.70 -4.30
CA HIS A 880 13.51 -0.01 -3.63
C HIS A 880 13.92 1.13 -2.68
N LYS A 881 15.07 1.74 -2.90
CA LYS A 881 15.56 2.85 -2.08
C LYS A 881 14.55 4.02 -2.10
N ASN A 882 14.29 4.59 -0.93
CA ASN A 882 13.31 5.63 -0.62
C ASN A 882 11.83 5.19 -0.70
N PHE A 883 11.50 3.91 -0.85
CA PHE A 883 10.10 3.46 -0.74
C PHE A 883 9.62 3.55 0.71
N PRO A 884 8.34 3.88 0.99
CA PRO A 884 7.80 3.84 2.35
C PRO A 884 7.93 2.45 2.99
N ARG A 885 8.17 2.37 4.30
CA ARG A 885 8.35 1.12 5.05
C ARG A 885 7.29 0.05 4.78
N ALA A 886 6.03 0.46 4.68
CA ALA A 886 4.86 -0.39 4.45
C ALA A 886 4.63 -0.78 2.97
N ALA A 887 5.45 -0.28 2.03
CA ALA A 887 5.30 -0.60 0.63
C ALA A 887 5.48 -2.10 0.35
N SER A 888 4.66 -2.65 -0.54
CA SER A 888 4.80 -4.06 -0.98
C SER A 888 5.98 -4.26 -1.94
N GLY A 889 6.43 -3.20 -2.61
CA GLY A 889 7.48 -3.25 -3.63
C GLY A 889 7.03 -3.96 -4.90
N TYR A 890 7.96 -4.10 -5.84
CA TYR A 890 7.74 -4.80 -7.11
C TYR A 890 7.27 -6.24 -6.86
N PHE A 891 6.04 -6.57 -7.28
CA PHE A 891 5.41 -7.89 -7.09
C PHE A 891 5.65 -8.50 -5.69
N GLY A 892 5.46 -7.70 -4.64
CA GLY A 892 5.57 -8.17 -3.25
C GLY A 892 6.99 -8.35 -2.71
N ARG A 893 8.05 -8.06 -3.49
CA ARG A 893 9.46 -8.30 -3.10
C ARG A 893 9.90 -7.61 -1.81
N LEU A 894 9.24 -6.56 -1.31
CA LEU A 894 9.55 -5.95 -0.01
C LEU A 894 8.97 -6.69 1.21
N ARG A 895 8.19 -7.76 0.98
CA ARG A 895 7.45 -8.51 2.02
C ARG A 895 7.94 -9.95 2.20
N VAL A 896 8.71 -10.46 1.23
CA VAL A 896 9.17 -11.85 1.20
C VAL A 896 10.69 -11.96 1.01
N ALA A 897 11.29 -12.96 1.68
CA ALA A 897 12.69 -13.29 1.50
C ALA A 897 12.94 -13.85 0.09
N HIS A 898 14.05 -13.46 -0.54
CA HIS A 898 14.38 -13.88 -1.89
C HIS A 898 15.88 -13.76 -2.16
N ASN A 899 16.38 -14.45 -3.20
CA ASN A 899 17.78 -14.32 -3.59
C ASN A 899 18.03 -13.00 -4.34
N VAL A 900 19.22 -12.44 -4.13
CA VAL A 900 19.71 -11.18 -4.71
C VAL A 900 21.19 -11.32 -5.06
N SER A 901 21.74 -10.47 -5.92
CA SER A 901 23.16 -10.57 -6.30
C SER A 901 24.08 -10.15 -5.15
N ALA A 902 23.73 -9.09 -4.43
CA ALA A 902 24.47 -8.66 -3.26
C ALA A 902 23.57 -8.08 -2.16
N VAL A 903 24.14 -7.99 -0.96
CA VAL A 903 23.59 -7.35 0.25
C VAL A 903 24.68 -6.48 0.87
N THR A 904 24.30 -5.41 1.57
CA THR A 904 25.31 -4.46 2.07
C THR A 904 25.93 -4.90 3.39
N ALA A 905 27.24 -4.65 3.56
CA ALA A 905 27.96 -4.91 4.81
C ALA A 905 27.58 -3.98 5.98
N ALA A 906 26.64 -3.04 5.78
CA ALA A 906 26.03 -2.32 6.89
C ALA A 906 25.33 -3.27 7.89
N VAL A 907 24.67 -4.33 7.39
CA VAL A 907 24.21 -5.49 8.18
C VAL A 907 24.22 -6.73 7.27
N LEU A 908 25.33 -7.49 7.32
CA LEU A 908 25.54 -8.73 6.54
C LEU A 908 25.95 -9.87 7.46
N LEU A 909 25.22 -10.99 7.43
CA LEU A 909 25.58 -12.22 8.16
C LEU A 909 26.05 -13.31 7.18
N VAL A 910 27.14 -14.01 7.51
CA VAL A 910 27.75 -15.06 6.68
C VAL A 910 28.44 -16.11 7.55
N ARG A 911 28.53 -17.36 7.07
CA ARG A 911 29.34 -18.40 7.75
C ARG A 911 30.82 -18.04 7.65
N ARG A 912 31.54 -18.12 8.77
CA ARG A 912 32.99 -17.88 8.84
C ARG A 912 33.76 -18.70 7.78
N ALA A 913 33.44 -19.99 7.66
CA ALA A 913 34.05 -20.87 6.67
C ALA A 913 33.84 -20.41 5.22
N VAL A 914 32.69 -19.78 4.89
CA VAL A 914 32.42 -19.22 3.56
C VAL A 914 33.20 -17.92 3.36
N TYR A 915 33.29 -17.07 4.38
CA TYR A 915 34.10 -15.85 4.37
C TYR A 915 35.58 -16.17 4.10
N GLU A 916 36.13 -17.15 4.81
CA GLU A 916 37.50 -17.64 4.66
C GLU A 916 37.73 -18.33 3.31
N GLN A 917 36.77 -19.15 2.83
CA GLN A 917 36.84 -19.82 1.53
C GLN A 917 37.01 -18.86 0.34
N VAL A 918 36.40 -17.68 0.40
CA VAL A 918 36.47 -16.67 -0.69
C VAL A 918 37.52 -15.59 -0.47
N GLY A 919 38.35 -15.71 0.58
CA GLY A 919 39.41 -14.75 0.90
C GLY A 919 38.92 -13.43 1.51
N GLY A 920 37.72 -13.37 2.07
CA GLY A 920 37.17 -12.18 2.72
C GLY A 920 36.92 -10.98 1.80
N LEU A 921 36.97 -9.77 2.35
CA LEU A 921 36.78 -8.51 1.61
C LEU A 921 38.07 -8.15 0.85
N ASP A 922 37.95 -7.60 -0.36
CA ASP A 922 39.12 -7.23 -1.19
C ASP A 922 39.76 -5.91 -0.70
N ALA A 923 40.66 -6.03 0.29
CA ALA A 923 41.30 -4.89 0.93
C ALA A 923 42.36 -4.19 0.08
N GLU A 924 42.83 -4.81 -1.00
CA GLU A 924 43.81 -4.21 -1.91
C GLU A 924 43.13 -3.27 -2.91
N HIS A 925 42.01 -3.69 -3.49
CA HIS A 925 41.35 -2.96 -4.58
C HIS A 925 40.12 -2.16 -4.14
N LEU A 926 39.44 -2.57 -3.06
CA LEU A 926 38.13 -2.05 -2.64
C LEU A 926 38.13 -1.62 -1.16
N ALA A 927 39.00 -0.67 -0.83
CA ALA A 927 39.20 -0.21 0.55
C ALA A 927 37.96 0.38 1.23
N VAL A 928 37.02 0.97 0.48
CA VAL A 928 35.85 1.69 1.04
C VAL A 928 34.54 1.42 0.31
N ALA A 929 34.52 1.46 -1.03
CA ALA A 929 33.30 1.24 -1.81
C ALA A 929 33.26 -0.16 -2.44
N PHE A 930 32.05 -0.69 -2.66
CA PHE A 930 31.76 -1.94 -3.38
C PHE A 930 32.41 -3.24 -2.85
N ASN A 931 33.17 -3.23 -1.75
CA ASN A 931 33.76 -4.44 -1.16
C ASN A 931 32.72 -5.48 -0.73
N ASP A 932 31.54 -5.03 -0.27
CA ASP A 932 30.40 -5.87 0.06
C ASP A 932 29.76 -6.50 -1.18
N VAL A 933 29.68 -5.74 -2.28
CA VAL A 933 29.26 -6.25 -3.59
C VAL A 933 30.24 -7.28 -4.13
N ASP A 934 31.55 -6.98 -4.19
CA ASP A 934 32.59 -7.93 -4.62
C ASP A 934 32.58 -9.20 -3.77
N PHE A 935 32.49 -9.08 -2.44
CA PHE A 935 32.40 -10.22 -1.54
C PHE A 935 31.18 -11.10 -1.85
N CYS A 936 30.00 -10.49 -2.01
CA CYS A 936 28.80 -11.21 -2.42
C CYS A 936 28.96 -11.92 -3.78
N LEU A 937 29.64 -11.31 -4.75
CA LEU A 937 29.88 -11.91 -6.06
C LEU A 937 30.91 -13.07 -6.00
N LYS A 938 31.96 -12.96 -5.17
CA LYS A 938 32.88 -14.09 -4.91
C LYS A 938 32.17 -15.25 -4.22
N VAL A 939 31.27 -14.97 -3.28
CA VAL A 939 30.42 -15.97 -2.62
C VAL A 939 29.47 -16.67 -3.62
N MET A 940 28.91 -15.93 -4.57
CA MET A 940 28.15 -16.53 -5.68
C MET A 940 29.02 -17.36 -6.63
N GLN A 941 30.21 -16.89 -6.97
CA GLN A 941 31.16 -17.64 -7.81
C GLN A 941 31.60 -18.97 -7.16
N ALA A 942 31.64 -19.01 -5.83
CA ALA A 942 31.89 -20.22 -5.04
C ALA A 942 30.71 -21.21 -4.97
N GLY A 943 29.56 -20.88 -5.59
CA GLY A 943 28.38 -21.76 -5.70
C GLY A 943 27.28 -21.51 -4.67
N TYR A 944 27.40 -20.50 -3.81
CA TYR A 944 26.36 -20.13 -2.85
C TYR A 944 25.37 -19.13 -3.46
N ARG A 945 24.20 -18.97 -2.82
CA ARG A 945 23.22 -17.92 -3.14
C ARG A 945 23.20 -16.87 -2.05
N ASN A 946 23.20 -15.59 -2.41
CA ASN A 946 22.96 -14.52 -1.43
C ASN A 946 21.45 -14.34 -1.25
N LEU A 947 21.03 -13.95 -0.04
CA LEU A 947 19.64 -13.83 0.34
C LEU A 947 19.41 -12.52 1.08
N TRP A 948 18.29 -11.87 0.78
CA TRP A 948 17.80 -10.74 1.56
C TRP A 948 16.49 -11.14 2.26
N THR A 949 16.35 -10.77 3.54
CA THR A 949 15.14 -11.03 4.33
C THR A 949 14.48 -9.72 4.79
N PRO A 950 13.17 -9.52 4.52
CA PRO A 950 12.40 -8.41 5.07
C PRO A 950 12.06 -8.55 6.55
N GLN A 951 12.36 -9.68 7.18
CA GLN A 951 11.99 -9.96 8.57
C GLN A 951 13.09 -9.65 9.60
N ALA A 952 14.30 -9.29 9.14
CA ALA A 952 15.30 -8.61 9.96
C ALA A 952 15.24 -7.10 9.65
N GLU A 953 14.79 -6.29 10.61
CA GLU A 953 14.57 -4.84 10.45
C GLU A 953 15.48 -4.02 11.38
N LEU A 954 16.25 -3.08 10.80
CA LEU A 954 17.13 -2.13 11.51
C LEU A 954 17.05 -0.73 10.87
N TYR A 955 17.33 0.33 11.63
CA TYR A 955 17.72 1.61 11.02
C TYR A 955 19.21 1.59 10.68
N HIS A 956 19.60 2.26 9.60
CA HIS A 956 20.99 2.58 9.28
C HIS A 956 21.04 4.09 8.98
N HIS A 957 21.72 4.83 9.85
CA HIS A 957 21.69 6.28 9.88
C HIS A 957 22.58 6.95 8.81
N GLU A 958 23.18 6.16 7.92
CA GLU A 958 24.03 6.42 6.76
C GLU A 958 25.03 7.58 6.85
N SER A 959 26.31 7.23 7.00
CA SER A 959 27.47 8.11 6.75
C SER A 959 27.54 9.37 7.63
N LYS A 960 26.84 9.40 8.78
CA LYS A 960 26.90 10.49 9.78
C LYS A 960 28.34 10.84 10.19
N THR A 961 29.20 9.84 10.32
CA THR A 961 30.62 9.96 10.70
C THR A 961 31.56 10.13 9.49
N ARG A 962 31.23 9.52 8.34
CA ARG A 962 32.10 9.47 7.14
C ARG A 962 31.99 10.71 6.24
N GLY A 963 30.82 11.35 6.21
CA GLY A 963 30.46 12.40 5.26
C GLY A 963 30.41 11.92 3.80
N ALA A 964 29.88 12.76 2.90
CA ALA A 964 29.75 12.42 1.48
C ALA A 964 31.11 12.33 0.75
N ASP A 965 31.19 11.51 -0.29
CA ASP A 965 32.36 11.41 -1.21
C ASP A 965 32.39 12.59 -2.22
N THR A 966 32.32 13.82 -1.70
CA THR A 966 32.35 15.06 -2.50
C THR A 966 33.75 15.66 -2.67
N ALA A 967 34.70 15.29 -1.82
CA ALA A 967 36.10 15.72 -1.90
C ALA A 967 36.84 15.06 -3.09
N PRO A 968 37.81 15.73 -3.74
CA PRO A 968 38.50 15.21 -4.93
C PRO A 968 39.12 13.82 -4.73
N ASP A 969 39.85 13.59 -3.63
CA ASP A 969 40.54 12.33 -3.39
C ASP A 969 39.57 11.16 -3.13
N LYS A 970 38.43 11.46 -2.47
CA LYS A 970 37.34 10.51 -2.24
C LYS A 970 36.67 10.10 -3.56
N ARG A 971 36.45 11.05 -4.48
CA ARG A 971 35.94 10.77 -5.83
C ARG A 971 36.92 9.96 -6.65
N ALA A 972 38.20 10.35 -6.67
CA ALA A 972 39.24 9.62 -7.40
C ALA A 972 39.42 8.18 -6.87
N ARG A 973 39.23 7.94 -5.56
CA ARG A 973 39.16 6.59 -4.99
C ARG A 973 37.93 5.84 -5.52
N LEU A 974 36.74 6.41 -5.39
CA LEU A 974 35.48 5.79 -5.84
C LEU A 974 35.52 5.44 -7.34
N GLU A 975 36.12 6.28 -8.17
CA GLU A 975 36.31 6.03 -9.61
C GLU A 975 37.25 4.84 -9.88
N ARG A 976 38.31 4.65 -9.10
CA ARG A 976 39.19 3.47 -9.18
C ARG A 976 38.49 2.20 -8.70
N GLU A 977 37.79 2.27 -7.57
CA GLU A 977 37.01 1.15 -7.02
C GLU A 977 35.89 0.73 -8.00
N ALA A 978 35.20 1.69 -8.62
CA ALA A 978 34.21 1.43 -9.67
C ALA A 978 34.83 0.83 -10.94
N ARG A 979 36.01 1.31 -11.36
CA ARG A 979 36.75 0.75 -12.51
C ARG A 979 37.10 -0.72 -12.29
N PHE A 980 37.64 -1.05 -11.11
CA PHE A 980 37.94 -2.44 -10.75
C PHE A 980 36.70 -3.34 -10.81
N MET A 981 35.56 -2.88 -10.30
CA MET A 981 34.29 -3.63 -10.39
C MET A 981 33.84 -3.84 -11.84
N LEU A 982 33.96 -2.83 -12.70
CA LEU A 982 33.63 -2.93 -14.12
C LEU A 982 34.54 -3.93 -14.86
N ASP A 983 35.83 -3.88 -14.59
CA ASP A 983 36.83 -4.70 -15.27
C ASP A 983 36.77 -6.18 -14.80
N ARG A 984 36.52 -6.41 -13.50
CA ARG A 984 36.40 -7.76 -12.89
C ARG A 984 35.05 -8.43 -13.10
N TRP A 985 33.95 -7.69 -12.91
CA TRP A 985 32.59 -8.23 -12.84
C TRP A 985 31.66 -7.80 -13.99
N GLY A 986 32.18 -7.05 -14.97
CA GLY A 986 31.42 -6.45 -16.08
C GLY A 986 30.31 -7.30 -16.71
N PRO A 987 30.50 -8.61 -16.98
CA PRO A 987 29.41 -9.47 -17.48
C PRO A 987 28.20 -9.56 -16.55
N LEU A 988 28.41 -9.72 -15.24
CA LEU A 988 27.34 -9.74 -14.23
C LEU A 988 26.75 -8.35 -14.01
N LEU A 989 27.57 -7.30 -14.08
CA LEU A 989 27.06 -5.92 -13.97
C LEU A 989 26.15 -5.50 -15.14
N ARG A 990 26.31 -6.13 -16.32
CA ARG A 990 25.42 -5.94 -17.47
C ARG A 990 24.16 -6.81 -17.43
N ARG A 991 24.19 -7.93 -16.71
CA ARG A 991 23.06 -8.87 -16.55
C ARG A 991 23.09 -9.50 -15.15
N ASP A 992 22.44 -8.82 -14.21
CA ASP A 992 22.15 -9.35 -12.88
C ASP A 992 21.12 -10.49 -12.99
N PRO A 993 21.39 -11.73 -12.56
CA PRO A 993 20.42 -12.81 -12.63
C PRO A 993 19.15 -12.56 -11.81
N PHE A 994 19.18 -11.67 -10.81
CA PHE A 994 18.04 -11.37 -9.94
C PHE A 994 17.29 -10.08 -10.32
N TYR A 995 17.58 -9.53 -11.51
CA TYR A 995 16.92 -8.35 -12.10
C TYR A 995 16.68 -8.53 -13.60
N ASN A 996 15.47 -8.24 -14.08
CA ASN A 996 15.12 -8.47 -15.48
C ASN A 996 15.76 -7.40 -16.41
N PRO A 997 16.32 -7.77 -17.58
CA PRO A 997 17.00 -6.84 -18.49
C PRO A 997 16.09 -5.74 -19.09
N ASN A 998 14.76 -5.94 -19.06
CA ASN A 998 13.73 -5.00 -19.51
C ASN A 998 13.43 -3.91 -18.46
N LEU A 999 14.00 -4.00 -17.26
CA LEU A 999 13.88 -3.02 -16.19
C LEU A 999 15.04 -2.03 -16.17
N SER A 1000 14.81 -0.84 -15.62
CA SER A 1000 15.73 0.28 -15.72
C SER A 1000 16.94 0.15 -14.80
N LEU A 1001 18.15 0.32 -15.35
CA LEU A 1001 19.39 0.49 -14.59
C LEU A 1001 19.69 1.97 -14.21
N SER A 1002 18.81 2.92 -14.57
CA SER A 1002 18.91 4.32 -14.11
C SER A 1002 18.07 4.63 -12.87
N ARG A 1003 17.23 3.69 -12.43
CA ARG A 1003 16.32 3.84 -11.30
C ARG A 1003 16.40 2.66 -10.35
N ARG A 1004 15.82 2.84 -9.15
CA ARG A 1004 15.81 1.87 -8.04
C ARG A 1004 14.42 1.28 -7.78
N ASP A 1005 13.45 1.60 -8.64
CA ASP A 1005 12.00 1.45 -8.46
C ASP A 1005 11.38 0.34 -9.32
N PHE A 1006 12.19 -0.42 -10.08
CA PHE A 1006 11.74 -1.40 -11.06
C PHE A 1006 10.88 -0.79 -12.18
N SER A 1007 11.14 0.47 -12.59
CA SER A 1007 10.54 1.02 -13.81
C SER A 1007 11.02 0.30 -15.07
N LEU A 1008 10.25 0.44 -16.16
CA LEU A 1008 10.64 -0.07 -17.48
C LEU A 1008 11.91 0.63 -18.01
N ARG A 1009 12.70 -0.10 -18.80
CA ARG A 1009 13.90 0.41 -19.49
C ARG A 1009 13.53 1.10 -20.80
N ALA A 1010 14.18 2.23 -21.10
CA ALA A 1010 14.04 2.93 -22.37
C ALA A 1010 14.97 2.36 -23.47
N ALA A 1011 14.50 2.37 -24.72
CA ALA A 1011 15.22 1.88 -25.89
C ALA A 1011 16.60 2.55 -26.06
N ASP A 1012 16.65 3.87 -25.87
CA ASP A 1012 17.81 4.76 -26.01
C ASP A 1012 18.99 4.42 -25.06
N ARG A 1013 18.86 3.37 -24.23
CA ARG A 1013 19.91 2.87 -23.31
C ARG A 1013 20.15 1.35 -23.44
N LEU A 1014 19.77 0.75 -24.58
CA LEU A 1014 20.18 -0.60 -24.94
C LEU A 1014 21.64 -0.62 -25.48
N ASP A 1015 22.04 0.41 -26.23
CA ASP A 1015 23.35 0.52 -26.90
C ASP A 1015 24.57 0.80 -26.01
N ASN A 1016 24.44 0.77 -24.67
CA ASN A 1016 25.59 0.86 -23.76
C ASN A 1016 26.33 -0.48 -23.55
N SER A 1017 26.17 -1.42 -24.48
CA SER A 1017 27.26 -2.36 -24.79
C SER A 1017 28.41 -1.57 -25.42
N PRO A 1018 29.63 -1.55 -24.85
CA PRO A 1018 30.79 -1.10 -25.62
C PRO A 1018 30.87 -1.97 -26.87
N SER A 1019 30.97 -1.32 -28.03
CA SER A 1019 31.25 -2.00 -29.28
C SER A 1019 32.63 -2.67 -29.20
N SER A 1020 32.68 -3.93 -29.65
CA SER A 1020 33.82 -4.88 -29.60
C SER A 1020 34.33 -5.27 -28.21
#